data_AF-A0A6I4YZK3-F1
#
_entry.id   AF-A0A6I4YZK3-F1
#
_cell.length_a   1.000
_cell.length_b   1.000
_cell.length_c   1.000
_cell.angle_alpha   90.00
_cell.angle_beta   90.00
_cell.angle_gamma   90.00
#
_symmetry.space_group_name_H-M   'P 1'
#
loop_
_entity.id
_entity.type
_entity.pdbx_description
1 polymer ?
#
loop_
_entity_poly.entity_id
_entity_poly.type
_entity_poly.pdbx_seq_one_letter_code
_entity_poly.pdbx_strand_id
1 'polypeptide(L)'
;MTVSKISNISSFRGACTTPNWHQDYIPTAIEWNNCWSNKADGDVVNELSDSLQHMENYVASLPSVSLTNLGVIDDPSGKYINENTEAYQSALDNSAGKYRLCHPANLSVVLHNLTITRSDTYWVLDGVITLAAHENKNIVDIGSPGNTISGISITGRGTFNGNMLQQEGGERAVCGGLCANTLSHTDNIPDNPAYPALIRNLSINGITITNVFNWPISLGYIKNSLIKDTSLLNSGNSPQFIWSSDNCWFNGNISSGHTDGGFVFYMGSRKCGAIGNIVHDNHDGIGVYSDLSSNPEDNSIIICDNHVYNNKDSGIGITTLNQNGAETSSLKQKNIIISGNILSNNNTRGRNGGGSIGIVGAYNVQVRGNSISQDGSTTTSGQPVYAIYVSDSCQDIDVSNNTISDIGSPTNLGTAIYLNHPTRTVVRHNTFTNSLGTNGPFHTGIGGTVGPLSLISGNIATNALAGALLSISWPNDTVFLSQPDGLGGMFDNLTRNSDVIASGKYNYNGRNLSRQVGATTDGTSIYLQTAQNQSTGAIAGNIVLNQNGIFREFSLALNGAISTPSGGVLLNARSPSGAPLLLQTFTANVAHGDWVPFPQSFTSDTVSVVIPPFFNGTNMIIGGPSTNTPANRSGFVVGKFWLGVGGANTDIADTITIIAIGELSL
;
A
#
# COMPACT_ATOMS: atom_id res chain seq x y z
N MET A 1 -8.00 0.31 -55.30
CA MET A 1 -7.86 1.78 -55.35
C MET A 1 -8.85 2.38 -54.35
N THR A 2 -8.30 2.90 -53.25
CA THR A 2 -8.75 4.06 -52.45
C THR A 2 -10.16 4.12 -51.78
N VAL A 3 -10.17 3.82 -50.47
CA VAL A 3 -10.59 4.60 -49.26
C VAL A 3 -11.90 5.42 -49.23
N SER A 4 -12.76 5.17 -48.21
CA SER A 4 -13.07 6.07 -47.04
C SER A 4 -14.19 5.47 -46.15
N LYS A 5 -13.92 5.08 -44.90
CA LYS A 5 -13.99 5.83 -43.61
C LYS A 5 -15.38 6.40 -43.24
N ILE A 6 -16.01 5.75 -42.27
CA ILE A 6 -17.17 6.23 -41.50
C ILE A 6 -16.65 6.79 -40.16
N SER A 7 -17.12 7.98 -39.78
CA SER A 7 -16.93 8.59 -38.46
C SER A 7 -18.26 9.10 -37.93
N ASN A 8 -18.40 9.04 -36.60
CA ASN A 8 -19.37 9.70 -35.71
C ASN A 8 -20.47 8.82 -35.12
N ILE A 9 -20.23 8.37 -33.89
CA ILE A 9 -21.28 8.28 -32.87
C ILE A 9 -20.80 9.10 -31.68
N SER A 10 -21.53 10.17 -31.41
CA SER A 10 -21.45 10.96 -30.18
C SER A 10 -22.83 10.95 -29.54
N SER A 11 -22.83 11.10 -28.22
CA SER A 11 -23.96 11.39 -27.32
C SER A 11 -24.82 10.22 -26.84
N PHE A 12 -24.49 9.75 -25.63
CA PHE A 12 -25.47 9.47 -24.58
C PHE A 12 -24.91 10.02 -23.25
N ARG A 13 -25.29 11.26 -22.91
CA ARG A 13 -25.17 11.81 -21.55
C ARG A 13 -26.56 11.71 -20.93
N GLY A 14 -26.74 10.78 -20.00
CA GLY A 14 -27.86 10.74 -19.06
C GLY A 14 -27.44 11.39 -17.75
N ALA A 15 -28.31 12.25 -17.22
CA ALA A 15 -28.04 13.18 -16.14
C ALA A 15 -27.98 12.54 -14.74
N CYS A 16 -26.95 12.91 -13.96
CA CYS A 16 -27.01 12.92 -12.50
C CYS A 16 -27.10 14.38 -12.05
N THR A 17 -28.25 14.77 -11.53
CA THR A 17 -28.51 16.08 -10.92
C THR A 17 -27.92 16.15 -9.52
N THR A 18 -26.95 17.04 -9.31
CA THR A 18 -26.47 17.47 -7.98
C THR A 18 -27.30 18.68 -7.49
N PRO A 19 -27.56 18.82 -6.18
CA PRO A 19 -27.89 20.12 -5.59
C PRO A 19 -26.61 20.87 -5.19
N ASN A 20 -26.56 22.14 -5.58
CA ASN A 20 -25.54 23.13 -5.29
C ASN A 20 -25.27 23.33 -3.79
N TRP A 21 -24.01 23.27 -3.37
CA TRP A 21 -23.47 24.09 -2.27
C TRP A 21 -22.06 24.61 -2.63
N HIS A 22 -21.87 25.90 -2.36
CA HIS A 22 -20.76 26.83 -2.61
C HIS A 22 -19.33 26.24 -2.51
N GLN A 23 -18.46 26.41 -3.51
CA GLN A 23 -17.48 27.51 -3.64
C GLN A 23 -16.71 27.82 -2.34
N ASP A 24 -15.55 27.15 -2.17
CA ASP A 24 -14.23 27.78 -1.94
C ASP A 24 -13.21 26.75 -1.42
N TYR A 25 -12.58 26.00 -2.34
CA TYR A 25 -11.19 25.55 -2.20
C TYR A 25 -10.71 25.04 -3.56
N ILE A 26 -9.83 25.81 -4.23
CA ILE A 26 -9.06 25.35 -5.38
C ILE A 26 -7.67 25.01 -4.84
N PRO A 27 -7.30 23.73 -4.64
CA PRO A 27 -5.91 23.39 -4.40
C PRO A 27 -5.11 23.66 -5.67
N THR A 28 -4.16 24.57 -5.57
CA THR A 28 -3.19 24.89 -6.62
C THR A 28 -2.41 23.66 -7.06
N ALA A 29 -2.16 23.57 -8.37
CA ALA A 29 -1.61 22.46 -9.14
C ALA A 29 -0.15 22.01 -8.80
N ILE A 30 0.19 21.80 -7.53
CA ILE A 30 1.52 21.35 -7.09
C ILE A 30 1.53 20.00 -6.34
N GLU A 31 0.38 19.37 -6.07
CA GLU A 31 0.32 18.10 -5.30
C GLU A 31 -0.24 16.87 -6.05
N TRP A 32 -0.17 16.84 -7.38
CA TRP A 32 -0.48 15.63 -8.19
C TRP A 32 0.77 14.88 -8.69
N ASN A 33 1.97 15.25 -8.23
CA ASN A 33 3.24 14.80 -8.83
C ASN A 33 4.12 13.88 -7.97
N ASN A 34 3.57 13.17 -6.99
CA ASN A 34 4.29 12.09 -6.29
C ASN A 34 3.79 10.69 -6.66
N CYS A 35 3.48 10.48 -7.95
CA CYS A 35 3.31 9.16 -8.57
C CYS A 35 4.69 8.53 -8.87
N TRP A 36 5.39 8.05 -7.84
CA TRP A 36 6.45 7.03 -8.05
C TRP A 36 5.80 5.64 -8.07
N SER A 37 5.14 5.30 -9.18
CA SER A 37 4.81 3.91 -9.59
C SER A 37 4.28 3.81 -11.03
N ASN A 38 3.75 4.86 -11.65
CA ASN A 38 3.06 4.69 -12.96
C ASN A 38 3.98 4.67 -14.20
N LYS A 39 5.27 4.99 -14.09
CA LYS A 39 6.15 5.09 -15.27
C LYS A 39 6.94 3.82 -15.55
N ALA A 40 7.57 3.22 -14.53
CA ALA A 40 8.35 2.00 -14.74
C ALA A 40 7.49 0.75 -15.05
N ASP A 41 6.25 0.71 -14.54
CA ASP A 41 5.39 -0.47 -14.64
C ASP A 41 4.47 -0.43 -15.88
N GLY A 42 4.04 0.78 -16.28
CA GLY A 42 3.38 1.00 -17.56
C GLY A 42 4.30 0.63 -18.72
N ASP A 43 5.59 0.93 -18.64
CA ASP A 43 6.58 0.60 -19.67
C ASP A 43 6.73 -0.93 -19.86
N VAL A 44 6.70 -1.74 -18.79
CA VAL A 44 6.81 -3.22 -18.91
C VAL A 44 5.58 -3.85 -19.56
N VAL A 45 4.38 -3.44 -19.14
CA VAL A 45 3.13 -3.93 -19.75
C VAL A 45 3.01 -3.45 -21.18
N ASN A 46 3.45 -2.21 -21.48
CA ASN A 46 3.51 -1.68 -22.83
C ASN A 46 4.53 -2.44 -23.69
N GLU A 47 5.73 -2.74 -23.19
CA GLU A 47 6.73 -3.54 -23.92
C GLU A 47 6.26 -4.95 -24.23
N LEU A 48 5.58 -5.60 -23.27
CA LEU A 48 4.95 -6.90 -23.49
C LEU A 48 3.79 -6.79 -24.48
N SER A 49 2.96 -5.76 -24.34
CA SER A 49 1.85 -5.47 -25.26
C SER A 49 2.36 -5.18 -26.66
N ASP A 50 3.49 -4.50 -26.83
CA ASP A 50 4.12 -4.21 -28.12
C ASP A 50 4.70 -5.48 -28.76
N SER A 51 5.37 -6.32 -27.96
CA SER A 51 5.90 -7.62 -28.41
C SER A 51 4.77 -8.57 -28.84
N LEU A 52 3.66 -8.57 -28.10
CA LEU A 52 2.47 -9.33 -28.43
C LEU A 52 1.70 -8.72 -29.59
N GLN A 53 1.61 -7.40 -29.68
CA GLN A 53 1.02 -6.71 -30.82
C GLN A 53 1.80 -7.02 -32.09
N HIS A 54 3.13 -7.13 -32.02
CA HIS A 54 3.95 -7.59 -33.12
C HIS A 54 3.61 -9.03 -33.52
N MET A 55 3.43 -9.93 -32.55
CA MET A 55 2.96 -11.30 -32.82
C MET A 55 1.56 -11.31 -33.42
N GLU A 56 0.59 -10.58 -32.86
CA GLU A 56 -0.78 -10.48 -33.36
C GLU A 56 -0.80 -9.92 -34.79
N ASN A 57 0.01 -8.91 -35.09
CA ASN A 57 0.17 -8.36 -36.43
C ASN A 57 0.75 -9.39 -37.41
N TYR A 58 1.74 -10.16 -36.96
CA TYR A 58 2.28 -11.27 -37.75
C TYR A 58 1.22 -12.35 -38.00
N VAL A 59 0.49 -12.77 -36.96
CA VAL A 59 -0.60 -13.77 -37.07
C VAL A 59 -1.74 -13.29 -37.98
N ALA A 60 -2.04 -11.99 -37.95
CA ALA A 60 -3.02 -11.38 -38.85
C ALA A 60 -2.59 -11.45 -40.32
N SER A 61 -1.28 -11.49 -40.59
CA SER A 61 -0.72 -11.57 -41.94
C SER A 61 -0.70 -12.99 -42.54
N LEU A 62 -0.84 -14.02 -41.70
CA LEU A 62 -0.82 -15.42 -42.16
C LEU A 62 -2.11 -15.81 -42.89
N PRO A 63 -2.04 -16.66 -43.94
CA PRO A 63 -3.22 -17.22 -44.58
C PRO A 63 -4.01 -18.08 -43.58
N SER A 64 -5.34 -18.00 -43.64
CA SER A 64 -6.24 -18.77 -42.77
C SER A 64 -6.70 -20.07 -43.42
N VAL A 65 -6.81 -21.14 -42.64
CA VAL A 65 -7.44 -22.40 -43.04
C VAL A 65 -8.53 -22.78 -42.04
N SER A 66 -9.71 -23.16 -42.53
CA SER A 66 -10.82 -23.58 -41.67
C SER A 66 -10.75 -25.07 -41.35
N LEU A 67 -11.07 -25.44 -40.10
CA LEU A 67 -11.13 -26.84 -39.66
C LEU A 67 -12.11 -27.70 -40.45
N THR A 68 -13.20 -27.11 -40.97
CA THR A 68 -14.15 -27.85 -41.81
C THR A 68 -13.55 -28.29 -43.14
N ASN A 69 -12.55 -27.56 -43.65
CA ASN A 69 -11.81 -27.95 -44.86
C ASN A 69 -10.77 -29.05 -44.55
N LEU A 70 -10.50 -29.31 -43.28
CA LEU A 70 -9.52 -30.28 -42.78
C LEU A 70 -10.19 -31.52 -42.20
N GLY A 71 -11.48 -31.72 -42.46
CA GLY A 71 -12.21 -32.94 -42.11
C GLY A 71 -12.90 -32.92 -40.75
N VAL A 72 -12.85 -31.81 -40.00
CA VAL A 72 -13.63 -31.66 -38.77
C VAL A 72 -15.07 -31.31 -39.12
N ILE A 73 -16.02 -32.06 -38.56
CA ILE A 73 -17.45 -31.88 -38.79
C ILE A 73 -18.14 -31.40 -37.52
N ASP A 74 -19.24 -30.65 -37.70
CA ASP A 74 -20.10 -30.24 -36.58
C ASP A 74 -20.69 -31.47 -35.89
N ASP A 75 -20.36 -31.64 -34.61
CA ASP A 75 -20.74 -32.78 -33.78
C ASP A 75 -20.94 -32.36 -32.31
N PRO A 76 -22.00 -31.59 -32.02
CA PRO A 76 -22.35 -31.24 -30.64
C PRO A 76 -22.78 -32.45 -29.80
N SER A 77 -23.07 -33.59 -30.43
CA SER A 77 -23.51 -34.81 -29.76
C SER A 77 -22.38 -35.73 -29.32
N GLY A 78 -21.17 -35.56 -29.87
CA GLY A 78 -20.06 -36.48 -29.66
C GLY A 78 -20.27 -37.84 -30.32
N LYS A 79 -20.90 -37.90 -31.49
CA LYS A 79 -21.03 -39.15 -32.26
C LYS A 79 -19.73 -39.50 -33.00
N TYR A 80 -18.92 -38.51 -33.34
CA TYR A 80 -17.72 -38.58 -34.18
C TYR A 80 -16.49 -38.07 -33.42
N ILE A 81 -16.43 -38.28 -32.09
CA ILE A 81 -15.37 -37.75 -31.22
C ILE A 81 -14.00 -38.19 -31.71
N ASN A 82 -13.80 -39.47 -32.00
CA ASN A 82 -12.50 -40.00 -32.44
C ASN A 82 -12.04 -39.35 -33.75
N GLU A 83 -12.90 -39.35 -34.77
CA GLU A 83 -12.60 -38.80 -36.08
C GLU A 83 -12.34 -37.29 -36.01
N ASN A 84 -13.15 -36.56 -35.26
CA ASN A 84 -12.97 -35.14 -35.07
C ASN A 84 -11.69 -34.83 -34.29
N THR A 85 -11.38 -35.55 -33.21
CA THR A 85 -10.14 -35.36 -32.45
C THR A 85 -8.92 -35.60 -33.33
N GLU A 86 -8.87 -36.71 -34.07
CA GLU A 86 -7.73 -37.03 -34.96
C GLU A 86 -7.53 -35.97 -36.05
N ALA A 87 -8.63 -35.52 -36.68
CA ALA A 87 -8.60 -34.46 -37.68
C ALA A 87 -8.16 -33.12 -37.07
N TYR A 88 -8.64 -32.78 -35.88
CA TYR A 88 -8.30 -31.54 -35.19
C TYR A 88 -6.83 -31.51 -34.77
N GLN A 89 -6.33 -32.59 -34.16
CA GLN A 89 -4.94 -32.70 -33.74
C GLN A 89 -4.01 -32.62 -34.96
N SER A 90 -4.35 -33.33 -36.05
CA SER A 90 -3.61 -33.25 -37.31
C SER A 90 -3.62 -31.83 -37.89
N ALA A 91 -4.74 -31.11 -37.78
CA ALA A 91 -4.84 -29.74 -38.25
C ALA A 91 -3.95 -28.77 -37.45
N LEU A 92 -3.90 -28.91 -36.11
CA LEU A 92 -2.99 -28.15 -35.24
C LEU A 92 -1.53 -28.38 -35.65
N ASP A 93 -1.12 -29.65 -35.76
CA ASP A 93 0.28 -30.02 -36.03
C ASP A 93 0.76 -29.61 -37.43
N ASN A 94 -0.12 -29.65 -38.42
CA ASN A 94 0.22 -29.34 -39.81
C ASN A 94 0.14 -27.84 -40.14
N SER A 95 -0.61 -27.06 -39.36
CA SER A 95 -0.79 -25.62 -39.56
C SER A 95 0.30 -24.77 -38.91
N ALA A 96 0.99 -25.30 -37.89
CA ALA A 96 2.08 -24.63 -37.19
C ALA A 96 3.11 -24.02 -38.16
N GLY A 97 3.40 -22.73 -37.96
CA GLY A 97 4.32 -21.93 -38.77
C GLY A 97 3.87 -21.59 -40.20
N LYS A 98 2.67 -22.04 -40.62
CA LYS A 98 2.20 -21.90 -42.01
C LYS A 98 0.88 -21.16 -42.14
N TYR A 99 -0.09 -21.52 -41.30
CA TYR A 99 -1.45 -21.04 -41.40
C TYR A 99 -1.99 -20.61 -40.05
N ARG A 100 -2.95 -19.69 -40.09
CA ARG A 100 -3.86 -19.46 -38.97
C ARG A 100 -5.00 -20.47 -39.05
N LEU A 101 -5.09 -21.35 -38.07
CA LEU A 101 -6.15 -22.36 -38.00
C LEU A 101 -7.43 -21.74 -37.45
N CYS A 102 -8.53 -21.84 -38.18
CA CYS A 102 -9.81 -21.21 -37.83
C CYS A 102 -10.87 -22.25 -37.50
N HIS A 103 -11.38 -22.19 -36.27
CA HIS A 103 -12.58 -22.88 -35.81
C HIS A 103 -13.76 -21.91 -35.91
N PRO A 104 -14.64 -22.05 -36.91
CA PRO A 104 -15.68 -21.06 -37.18
C PRO A 104 -16.81 -21.10 -36.14
N ALA A 105 -17.55 -19.99 -36.00
CA ALA A 105 -18.59 -19.81 -34.99
C ALA A 105 -19.75 -20.83 -35.05
N ASN A 106 -19.97 -21.43 -36.23
CA ASN A 106 -21.03 -22.43 -36.45
C ASN A 106 -20.54 -23.87 -36.27
N LEU A 107 -19.32 -24.08 -35.79
CA LEU A 107 -18.77 -25.40 -35.49
C LEU A 107 -18.83 -25.65 -33.98
N SER A 108 -19.47 -26.74 -33.59
CA SER A 108 -19.50 -27.26 -32.22
C SER A 108 -19.05 -28.70 -32.24
N VAL A 109 -18.03 -29.03 -31.45
CA VAL A 109 -17.45 -30.38 -31.44
C VAL A 109 -17.24 -30.86 -30.01
N VAL A 110 -17.48 -32.16 -29.81
CA VAL A 110 -17.00 -32.88 -28.64
C VAL A 110 -15.70 -33.58 -29.01
N LEU A 111 -14.63 -33.33 -28.25
CA LEU A 111 -13.29 -33.85 -28.54
C LEU A 111 -12.69 -34.54 -27.30
N HIS A 112 -11.87 -35.55 -27.52
CA HIS A 112 -10.84 -35.92 -26.56
C HIS A 112 -9.83 -34.77 -26.41
N ASN A 113 -8.97 -34.86 -25.39
CA ASN A 113 -7.85 -33.94 -25.14
C ASN A 113 -7.04 -33.66 -26.42
N LEU A 114 -6.68 -32.39 -26.61
CA LEU A 114 -5.77 -31.95 -27.67
C LEU A 114 -4.41 -31.55 -27.08
N THR A 115 -3.38 -31.58 -27.92
CA THR A 115 -2.02 -31.18 -27.53
C THR A 115 -1.44 -30.14 -28.49
N ILE A 116 -0.78 -29.13 -27.94
CA ILE A 116 0.03 -28.16 -28.70
C ILE A 116 1.50 -28.41 -28.37
N THR A 117 2.19 -29.11 -29.26
CA THR A 117 3.60 -29.51 -29.08
C THR A 117 4.57 -28.77 -29.99
N ARG A 118 4.06 -27.90 -30.88
CA ARG A 118 4.86 -27.17 -31.88
C ARG A 118 4.81 -25.65 -31.64
N SER A 119 5.96 -25.02 -31.85
CA SER A 119 6.06 -23.55 -31.93
C SER A 119 5.24 -22.99 -33.09
N ASP A 120 4.95 -21.69 -33.04
CA ASP A 120 4.27 -20.95 -34.11
C ASP A 120 2.88 -21.52 -34.43
N THR A 121 2.17 -21.97 -33.38
CA THR A 121 0.80 -22.47 -33.48
C THR A 121 -0.18 -21.31 -33.29
N TYR A 122 -0.96 -21.02 -34.32
CA TYR A 122 -1.90 -19.89 -34.33
C TYR A 122 -3.32 -20.37 -34.59
N TRP A 123 -4.19 -20.14 -33.60
CA TRP A 123 -5.53 -20.68 -33.56
C TRP A 123 -6.55 -19.58 -33.27
N VAL A 124 -7.54 -19.44 -34.15
CA VAL A 124 -8.74 -18.62 -33.94
C VAL A 124 -9.91 -19.55 -33.62
N LEU A 125 -10.39 -19.50 -32.38
CA LEU A 125 -11.54 -20.22 -31.87
C LEU A 125 -12.75 -19.30 -31.78
N ASP A 126 -13.72 -19.47 -32.69
CA ASP A 126 -15.00 -18.76 -32.65
C ASP A 126 -16.19 -19.67 -32.31
N GLY A 127 -16.05 -20.99 -32.48
CA GLY A 127 -17.07 -21.99 -32.15
C GLY A 127 -16.91 -22.61 -30.76
N VAL A 128 -17.42 -23.82 -30.57
CA VAL A 128 -17.46 -24.50 -29.26
C VAL A 128 -16.68 -25.80 -29.29
N ILE A 129 -15.79 -25.98 -28.32
CA ILE A 129 -15.17 -27.27 -28.00
C ILE A 129 -15.67 -27.72 -26.65
N THR A 130 -16.21 -28.94 -26.58
CA THR A 130 -16.60 -29.60 -25.34
C THR A 130 -15.70 -30.81 -25.10
N LEU A 131 -15.15 -30.95 -23.89
CA LEU A 131 -14.40 -32.14 -23.52
C LEU A 131 -15.31 -33.37 -23.49
N ALA A 132 -14.85 -34.48 -24.07
CA ALA A 132 -15.54 -35.75 -24.01
C ALA A 132 -15.82 -36.18 -22.56
N ALA A 133 -16.95 -36.85 -22.33
CA ALA A 133 -17.31 -37.36 -21.01
C ALA A 133 -16.28 -38.39 -20.53
N HIS A 134 -15.97 -38.37 -19.24
CA HIS A 134 -15.02 -39.27 -18.58
C HIS A 134 -13.58 -39.23 -19.15
N GLU A 135 -13.22 -38.18 -19.91
CA GLU A 135 -11.85 -38.01 -20.45
C GLU A 135 -10.85 -37.80 -19.30
N ASN A 136 -11.27 -37.07 -18.27
CA ASN A 136 -10.48 -36.79 -17.08
C ASN A 136 -9.09 -36.14 -17.35
N LYS A 137 -8.99 -35.35 -18.45
CA LYS A 137 -7.79 -34.61 -18.87
C LYS A 137 -8.08 -33.15 -19.15
N ASN A 138 -7.04 -32.37 -19.45
CA ASN A 138 -7.18 -31.00 -19.86
C ASN A 138 -7.88 -30.95 -21.22
N ILE A 139 -8.57 -29.85 -21.52
CA ILE A 139 -9.11 -29.66 -22.88
C ILE A 139 -7.95 -29.53 -23.87
N VAL A 140 -6.92 -28.76 -23.51
CA VAL A 140 -5.69 -28.62 -24.27
C VAL A 140 -4.47 -28.67 -23.34
N ASP A 141 -3.54 -29.57 -23.65
CA ASP A 141 -2.20 -29.58 -23.07
C ASP A 141 -1.21 -28.84 -23.97
N ILE A 142 -0.47 -27.91 -23.39
CA ILE A 142 0.54 -27.10 -24.08
C ILE A 142 1.92 -27.53 -23.61
N GLY A 143 2.77 -27.89 -24.57
CA GLY A 143 4.14 -28.32 -24.32
C GLY A 143 4.35 -29.83 -24.46
N SER A 144 5.60 -30.22 -24.32
CA SER A 144 6.01 -31.62 -24.21
C SER A 144 7.20 -31.70 -23.26
N PRO A 145 7.29 -32.72 -22.40
CA PRO A 145 8.34 -32.79 -21.39
C PRO A 145 9.75 -32.56 -21.95
N GLY A 146 10.49 -31.63 -21.35
CA GLY A 146 11.87 -31.29 -21.74
C GLY A 146 12.01 -30.44 -23.02
N ASN A 147 10.93 -30.11 -23.72
CA ASN A 147 11.00 -29.30 -24.95
C ASN A 147 10.84 -27.81 -24.68
N THR A 148 11.42 -26.99 -25.57
CA THR A 148 11.12 -25.56 -25.64
C THR A 148 10.20 -25.29 -26.83
N ILE A 149 9.08 -24.62 -26.58
CA ILE A 149 8.19 -24.14 -27.66
C ILE A 149 7.86 -22.66 -27.46
N SER A 150 7.54 -21.96 -28.56
CA SER A 150 7.32 -20.52 -28.54
C SER A 150 6.29 -20.06 -29.56
N GLY A 151 5.70 -18.88 -29.34
CA GLY A 151 4.88 -18.20 -30.35
C GLY A 151 3.53 -18.86 -30.54
N ILE A 152 2.82 -19.10 -29.44
CA ILE A 152 1.51 -19.75 -29.46
C ILE A 152 0.45 -18.67 -29.27
N SER A 153 -0.54 -18.64 -30.16
CA SER A 153 -1.65 -17.68 -30.06
C SER A 153 -2.98 -18.41 -30.19
N ILE A 154 -3.84 -18.28 -29.18
CA ILE A 154 -5.20 -18.79 -29.16
C ILE A 154 -6.13 -17.59 -28.98
N THR A 155 -6.89 -17.26 -30.01
CA THR A 155 -7.70 -16.04 -30.07
C THR A 155 -9.14 -16.36 -30.47
N GLY A 156 -10.03 -15.37 -30.46
CA GLY A 156 -11.38 -15.49 -31.04
C GLY A 156 -12.46 -15.12 -30.03
N ARG A 157 -13.67 -15.64 -30.23
CA ARG A 157 -14.85 -15.40 -29.36
C ARG A 157 -15.56 -16.69 -28.93
N GLY A 158 -14.95 -17.84 -29.22
CA GLY A 158 -15.52 -19.15 -28.96
C GLY A 158 -15.32 -19.63 -27.51
N THR A 159 -15.73 -20.87 -27.27
CA THR A 159 -15.79 -21.45 -25.93
C THR A 159 -15.06 -22.78 -25.86
N PHE A 160 -14.20 -22.92 -24.85
CA PHE A 160 -13.77 -24.20 -24.31
C PHE A 160 -14.64 -24.57 -23.12
N ASN A 161 -15.37 -25.68 -23.22
CA ASN A 161 -16.23 -26.22 -22.17
C ASN A 161 -15.63 -27.51 -21.62
N GLY A 162 -15.26 -27.51 -20.34
CA GLY A 162 -14.64 -28.67 -19.69
C GLY A 162 -15.60 -29.81 -19.37
N ASN A 163 -16.91 -29.63 -19.62
CA ASN A 163 -17.94 -30.63 -19.37
C ASN A 163 -17.88 -31.18 -17.93
N MET A 164 -17.66 -30.29 -16.95
CA MET A 164 -17.36 -30.64 -15.55
C MET A 164 -18.28 -31.69 -14.94
N LEU A 165 -19.59 -31.65 -15.22
CA LEU A 165 -20.57 -32.59 -14.67
C LEU A 165 -20.44 -34.03 -15.20
N GLN A 166 -19.64 -34.23 -16.26
CA GLN A 166 -19.36 -35.54 -16.85
C GLN A 166 -17.90 -35.94 -16.65
N GLN A 167 -17.14 -35.17 -15.86
CA GLN A 167 -15.81 -35.55 -15.41
C GLN A 167 -15.94 -36.12 -14.00
N GLU A 168 -15.14 -37.14 -13.71
CA GLU A 168 -15.22 -37.86 -12.43
C GLU A 168 -14.23 -37.28 -11.40
N GLY A 169 -13.24 -36.51 -11.86
CA GLY A 169 -12.17 -36.03 -10.99
C GLY A 169 -11.39 -37.18 -10.35
N GLY A 170 -10.62 -36.89 -9.30
CA GLY A 170 -9.94 -37.90 -8.48
C GLY A 170 -8.44 -38.05 -8.76
N GLU A 171 -7.86 -39.09 -8.14
CA GLU A 171 -6.41 -39.37 -7.93
C GLU A 171 -5.47 -39.19 -9.13
N ARG A 172 -6.00 -39.13 -10.36
CA ARG A 172 -5.22 -39.03 -11.62
C ARG A 172 -5.84 -38.08 -12.66
N ALA A 173 -6.86 -37.31 -12.28
CA ALA A 173 -7.66 -36.54 -13.23
C ALA A 173 -7.19 -35.09 -13.30
N VAL A 174 -6.49 -34.73 -14.37
CA VAL A 174 -6.08 -33.34 -14.62
C VAL A 174 -7.13 -32.68 -15.48
N CYS A 175 -8.25 -32.24 -14.91
CA CYS A 175 -9.39 -31.75 -15.69
C CYS A 175 -9.41 -30.23 -15.81
N GLY A 176 -8.36 -29.64 -16.40
CA GLY A 176 -8.27 -28.20 -16.66
C GLY A 176 -8.75 -27.78 -18.05
N GLY A 177 -8.77 -26.48 -18.31
CA GLY A 177 -9.02 -25.93 -19.64
C GLY A 177 -7.75 -25.97 -20.50
N LEU A 178 -6.98 -24.89 -20.46
CA LEU A 178 -5.71 -24.75 -21.18
C LEU A 178 -4.55 -24.83 -20.18
N CYS A 179 -3.82 -25.94 -20.19
CA CYS A 179 -2.81 -26.20 -19.19
C CYS A 179 -1.43 -26.42 -19.81
N ALA A 180 -0.40 -26.00 -19.10
CA ALA A 180 0.99 -26.19 -19.45
C ALA A 180 1.76 -26.64 -18.22
N ASN A 181 2.51 -27.74 -18.34
CA ASN A 181 3.27 -28.29 -17.22
C ASN A 181 2.38 -28.40 -15.99
N THR A 182 1.26 -29.11 -16.05
CA THR A 182 0.37 -29.31 -14.91
C THR A 182 0.02 -30.78 -14.89
N LEU A 183 0.56 -31.50 -13.91
CA LEU A 183 0.14 -32.85 -13.55
C LEU A 183 -0.62 -32.70 -12.23
N SER A 184 -1.81 -33.28 -12.10
CA SER A 184 -2.54 -33.32 -10.83
C SER A 184 -2.67 -34.77 -10.41
N HIS A 185 -2.33 -35.02 -9.15
CA HIS A 185 -2.61 -36.27 -8.44
C HIS A 185 -3.68 -36.04 -7.36
N THR A 186 -3.83 -36.96 -6.40
CA THR A 186 -4.82 -36.96 -5.29
C THR A 186 -4.98 -35.65 -4.55
N ASP A 187 -3.92 -34.88 -4.46
CA ASP A 187 -3.89 -33.60 -3.78
C ASP A 187 -4.18 -32.52 -4.82
N ASN A 188 -5.09 -31.59 -4.53
CA ASN A 188 -5.44 -30.44 -5.37
C ASN A 188 -4.27 -29.46 -5.63
N ILE A 189 -3.04 -29.93 -5.45
CA ILE A 189 -1.78 -29.26 -5.66
C ILE A 189 -1.20 -29.82 -6.96
N PRO A 190 -0.99 -28.99 -7.99
CA PRO A 190 -0.25 -29.42 -9.16
C PRO A 190 1.12 -30.00 -8.75
N ASP A 191 1.63 -30.94 -9.52
CA ASP A 191 2.90 -31.62 -9.32
C ASP A 191 4.01 -31.01 -10.19
N ASN A 192 5.12 -30.57 -9.59
CA ASN A 192 6.22 -29.99 -10.35
C ASN A 192 6.88 -31.06 -11.25
N PRO A 193 6.78 -30.96 -12.59
CA PRO A 193 7.28 -32.02 -13.46
C PRO A 193 8.82 -32.12 -13.40
N ALA A 194 9.34 -33.35 -13.43
CA ALA A 194 10.79 -33.60 -13.45
C ALA A 194 11.49 -33.02 -14.69
N TYR A 195 10.77 -32.94 -15.82
CA TYR A 195 11.26 -32.40 -17.09
C TYR A 195 10.26 -31.39 -17.66
N PRO A 196 10.20 -30.16 -17.12
CA PRO A 196 9.24 -29.17 -17.59
C PRO A 196 9.50 -28.77 -19.05
N ALA A 197 8.42 -28.54 -19.80
CA ALA A 197 8.48 -27.83 -21.06
C ALA A 197 8.68 -26.34 -20.80
N LEU A 198 9.55 -25.67 -21.55
CA LEU A 198 9.70 -24.22 -21.47
C LEU A 198 8.87 -23.55 -22.57
N ILE A 199 7.82 -22.84 -22.18
CA ILE A 199 6.91 -22.17 -23.12
C ILE A 199 7.20 -20.68 -23.11
N ARG A 200 7.34 -20.08 -24.28
CA ARG A 200 7.57 -18.63 -24.42
C ARG A 200 6.51 -18.00 -25.31
N ASN A 201 6.13 -16.76 -24.99
CA ASN A 201 5.28 -15.96 -25.87
C ASN A 201 3.94 -16.67 -26.18
N LEU A 202 3.21 -17.08 -25.13
CA LEU A 202 1.83 -17.55 -25.24
C LEU A 202 0.87 -16.35 -25.14
N SER A 203 -0.07 -16.27 -26.08
CA SER A 203 -1.17 -15.32 -26.07
C SER A 203 -2.49 -16.07 -26.06
N ILE A 204 -3.35 -15.79 -25.09
CA ILE A 204 -4.75 -16.23 -25.07
C ILE A 204 -5.63 -14.98 -25.03
N ASN A 205 -6.49 -14.80 -26.03
CA ASN A 205 -7.23 -13.55 -26.20
C ASN A 205 -8.69 -13.76 -26.61
N GLY A 206 -9.63 -13.19 -25.85
CA GLY A 206 -11.01 -12.99 -26.30
C GLY A 206 -11.97 -14.18 -26.14
N ILE A 207 -11.45 -15.35 -25.77
CA ILE A 207 -12.20 -16.60 -25.68
C ILE A 207 -12.88 -16.78 -24.30
N THR A 208 -13.76 -17.78 -24.20
CA THR A 208 -14.33 -18.24 -22.93
C THR A 208 -13.81 -19.63 -22.57
N ILE A 209 -13.43 -19.84 -21.31
CA ILE A 209 -13.15 -21.17 -20.74
C ILE A 209 -14.07 -21.35 -19.55
N THR A 210 -14.95 -22.36 -19.60
CA THR A 210 -15.99 -22.55 -18.60
C THR A 210 -16.21 -24.00 -18.23
N ASN A 211 -16.80 -24.24 -17.06
CA ASN A 211 -17.27 -25.55 -16.62
C ASN A 211 -16.13 -26.57 -16.67
N VAL A 212 -14.95 -26.19 -16.21
CA VAL A 212 -13.81 -27.09 -16.05
C VAL A 212 -13.79 -27.60 -14.62
N PHE A 213 -13.38 -28.85 -14.44
CA PHE A 213 -13.44 -29.47 -13.12
C PHE A 213 -12.36 -28.93 -12.18
N ASN A 214 -11.14 -28.65 -12.66
CA ASN A 214 -10.07 -28.00 -11.87
C ASN A 214 -9.81 -26.56 -12.35
N TRP A 215 -8.67 -26.32 -13.03
CA TRP A 215 -8.19 -24.98 -13.38
C TRP A 215 -8.60 -24.57 -14.81
N PRO A 216 -9.25 -23.41 -15.03
CA PRO A 216 -9.47 -22.88 -16.39
C PRO A 216 -8.19 -22.78 -17.19
N ILE A 217 -7.16 -22.26 -16.54
CA ILE A 217 -5.79 -22.31 -17.02
C ILE A 217 -4.87 -22.65 -15.85
N SER A 218 -3.84 -23.43 -16.11
CA SER A 218 -2.73 -23.66 -15.19
C SER A 218 -1.44 -23.70 -15.98
N LEU A 219 -0.66 -22.63 -15.88
CA LEU A 219 0.46 -22.38 -16.78
C LEU A 219 1.78 -22.33 -15.99
N GLY A 220 2.54 -23.44 -16.04
CA GLY A 220 3.85 -23.60 -15.41
C GLY A 220 5.00 -23.41 -16.38
N TYR A 221 6.18 -22.96 -15.89
CA TYR A 221 7.41 -22.79 -16.67
C TYR A 221 7.21 -22.00 -17.98
N ILE A 222 6.41 -20.94 -17.87
CA ILE A 222 6.00 -20.11 -18.98
C ILE A 222 6.61 -18.71 -18.87
N LYS A 223 6.95 -18.11 -20.02
CA LYS A 223 7.57 -16.79 -20.06
C LYS A 223 6.95 -15.85 -21.09
N ASN A 224 6.89 -14.56 -20.75
CA ASN A 224 6.43 -13.49 -21.64
C ASN A 224 5.04 -13.78 -22.22
N SER A 225 4.07 -14.08 -21.36
CA SER A 225 2.75 -14.55 -21.80
C SER A 225 1.61 -13.67 -21.30
N LEU A 226 0.54 -13.58 -22.08
CA LEU A 226 -0.58 -12.70 -21.80
C LEU A 226 -1.90 -13.43 -22.02
N ILE A 227 -2.74 -13.35 -21.00
CA ILE A 227 -4.15 -13.76 -21.03
C ILE A 227 -4.96 -12.47 -21.01
N LYS A 228 -5.68 -12.19 -22.10
CA LYS A 228 -6.35 -10.92 -22.32
C LYS A 228 -7.80 -11.09 -22.73
N ASP A 229 -8.67 -10.18 -22.28
CA ASP A 229 -10.07 -10.09 -22.70
C ASP A 229 -10.82 -11.45 -22.67
N THR A 230 -10.40 -12.35 -21.77
CA THR A 230 -10.87 -13.74 -21.68
C THR A 230 -11.86 -13.88 -20.52
N SER A 231 -12.87 -14.73 -20.69
CA SER A 231 -13.80 -15.09 -19.61
C SER A 231 -13.46 -16.47 -19.06
N LEU A 232 -13.12 -16.54 -17.77
CA LEU A 232 -12.71 -17.75 -17.07
C LEU A 232 -13.77 -18.03 -15.99
N LEU A 233 -14.62 -19.04 -16.21
CA LEU A 233 -15.89 -19.14 -15.48
C LEU A 233 -16.15 -20.53 -14.90
N ASN A 234 -16.82 -20.58 -13.75
CA ASN A 234 -17.45 -21.79 -13.18
C ASN A 234 -16.52 -23.00 -13.11
N SER A 235 -15.58 -22.98 -12.16
CA SER A 235 -14.53 -24.01 -12.07
C SER A 235 -14.25 -24.46 -10.66
N GLY A 236 -13.74 -25.68 -10.50
CA GLY A 236 -13.36 -26.19 -9.19
C GLY A 236 -12.10 -25.53 -8.59
N ASN A 237 -11.29 -24.84 -9.40
CA ASN A 237 -10.03 -24.25 -8.97
C ASN A 237 -9.68 -22.98 -9.75
N SER A 238 -8.60 -22.31 -9.32
CA SER A 238 -8.18 -20.99 -9.77
C SER A 238 -7.59 -20.96 -11.19
N PRO A 239 -7.90 -19.98 -12.04
CA PRO A 239 -7.00 -19.61 -13.13
C PRO A 239 -5.63 -19.19 -12.58
N GLN A 240 -4.54 -19.82 -13.03
CA GLN A 240 -3.24 -19.62 -12.38
C GLN A 240 -2.02 -19.59 -13.30
N PHE A 241 -1.05 -18.76 -12.91
CA PHE A 241 0.35 -18.90 -13.27
C PHE A 241 1.08 -19.62 -12.14
N ILE A 242 1.85 -20.65 -12.49
CA ILE A 242 2.50 -21.53 -11.52
C ILE A 242 3.98 -21.74 -11.88
N TRP A 243 4.79 -22.25 -10.95
CA TRP A 243 6.15 -22.77 -11.17
C TRP A 243 7.03 -21.98 -12.13
N SER A 244 7.76 -21.00 -11.58
CA SER A 244 8.73 -20.24 -12.36
C SER A 244 8.14 -19.54 -13.60
N SER A 245 6.84 -19.21 -13.56
CA SER A 245 6.24 -18.29 -14.52
C SER A 245 6.96 -16.93 -14.45
N ASP A 246 7.39 -16.39 -15.57
CA ASP A 246 8.20 -15.15 -15.62
C ASP A 246 7.61 -14.17 -16.64
N ASN A 247 7.32 -12.94 -16.20
CA ASN A 247 6.73 -11.92 -17.08
C ASN A 247 5.40 -12.36 -17.72
N CYS A 248 4.44 -12.77 -16.89
CA CYS A 248 3.16 -13.30 -17.33
C CYS A 248 1.97 -12.55 -16.72
N TRP A 249 0.92 -12.30 -17.52
CA TRP A 249 -0.08 -11.28 -17.18
C TRP A 249 -1.52 -11.70 -17.46
N PHE A 250 -2.41 -11.36 -16.53
CA PHE A 250 -3.85 -11.30 -16.72
C PHE A 250 -4.26 -9.84 -16.98
N ASN A 251 -4.82 -9.53 -18.14
CA ASN A 251 -5.22 -8.17 -18.50
C ASN A 251 -6.67 -8.09 -19.03
N GLY A 252 -7.54 -7.32 -18.40
CA GLY A 252 -8.89 -7.09 -18.93
C GLY A 252 -9.79 -8.33 -18.95
N ASN A 253 -9.52 -9.33 -18.11
CA ASN A 253 -10.28 -10.57 -18.07
C ASN A 253 -11.47 -10.50 -17.11
N ILE A 254 -12.37 -11.46 -17.24
CA ILE A 254 -13.42 -11.75 -16.26
C ILE A 254 -13.12 -13.10 -15.62
N SER A 255 -13.09 -13.16 -14.29
CA SER A 255 -12.99 -14.41 -13.53
C SER A 255 -14.10 -14.52 -12.50
N SER A 256 -14.91 -15.57 -12.58
CA SER A 256 -16.06 -15.74 -11.70
C SER A 256 -16.54 -17.18 -11.51
N GLY A 257 -17.16 -17.43 -10.35
CA GLY A 257 -17.84 -18.69 -10.05
C GLY A 257 -16.89 -19.84 -9.72
N HIS A 258 -15.63 -19.53 -9.36
CA HIS A 258 -14.67 -20.54 -8.95
C HIS A 258 -14.85 -20.93 -7.47
N THR A 259 -14.54 -22.18 -7.14
CA THR A 259 -14.54 -22.64 -5.74
C THR A 259 -13.22 -22.39 -5.00
N ASP A 260 -12.26 -21.74 -5.66
CA ASP A 260 -10.98 -21.26 -5.11
C ASP A 260 -10.77 -19.77 -5.47
N GLY A 261 -9.54 -19.32 -5.75
CA GLY A 261 -9.23 -17.97 -6.21
C GLY A 261 -9.73 -17.65 -7.62
N GLY A 262 -9.93 -16.37 -7.90
CA GLY A 262 -10.22 -15.83 -9.24
C GLY A 262 -8.98 -15.70 -10.14
N PHE A 263 -7.85 -15.29 -9.58
CA PHE A 263 -6.54 -15.40 -10.24
C PHE A 263 -5.49 -15.75 -9.21
N VAL A 264 -4.57 -16.67 -9.52
CA VAL A 264 -3.51 -17.03 -8.56
C VAL A 264 -2.13 -17.00 -9.23
N PHE A 265 -1.19 -16.36 -8.54
CA PHE A 265 0.25 -16.51 -8.76
C PHE A 265 0.77 -17.49 -7.72
N TYR A 266 1.28 -18.62 -8.19
CA TYR A 266 1.49 -19.77 -7.33
C TYR A 266 2.89 -20.34 -7.46
N MET A 267 3.58 -20.53 -6.33
CA MET A 267 4.80 -21.32 -6.25
C MET A 267 5.91 -20.94 -7.26
N GLY A 268 6.33 -19.68 -7.29
CA GLY A 268 7.55 -19.29 -8.02
C GLY A 268 7.37 -18.29 -9.13
N SER A 269 6.21 -17.63 -9.21
CA SER A 269 5.92 -16.63 -10.22
C SER A 269 6.78 -15.37 -10.02
N ARG A 270 7.27 -14.80 -11.12
CA ARG A 270 8.19 -13.66 -11.10
C ARG A 270 7.79 -12.62 -12.12
N LYS A 271 7.80 -11.34 -11.74
CA LYS A 271 7.49 -10.22 -12.66
C LYS A 271 6.14 -10.39 -13.35
N CYS A 272 5.17 -11.00 -12.65
CA CYS A 272 3.86 -11.31 -13.19
C CYS A 272 2.81 -10.33 -12.64
N GLY A 273 1.61 -10.31 -13.20
CA GLY A 273 0.57 -9.46 -12.63
C GLY A 273 -0.83 -9.62 -13.19
N ALA A 274 -1.78 -8.98 -12.52
CA ALA A 274 -3.19 -8.90 -12.87
C ALA A 274 -3.62 -7.44 -12.94
N ILE A 275 -3.98 -6.97 -14.13
CA ILE A 275 -4.35 -5.57 -14.39
C ILE A 275 -5.71 -5.44 -15.05
N GLY A 276 -6.55 -4.52 -14.57
CA GLY A 276 -7.78 -4.14 -15.28
C GLY A 276 -8.84 -5.24 -15.35
N ASN A 277 -8.76 -6.26 -14.48
CA ASN A 277 -9.67 -7.40 -14.52
C ASN A 277 -10.92 -7.17 -13.65
N ILE A 278 -11.96 -7.94 -13.94
CA ILE A 278 -13.18 -8.06 -13.13
C ILE A 278 -13.19 -9.44 -12.46
N VAL A 279 -13.14 -9.48 -11.13
CA VAL A 279 -13.01 -10.72 -10.35
C VAL A 279 -14.11 -10.80 -9.29
N HIS A 280 -15.02 -11.75 -9.40
CA HIS A 280 -16.16 -11.79 -8.49
C HIS A 280 -16.81 -13.15 -8.28
N ASP A 281 -17.54 -13.27 -7.18
CA ASP A 281 -18.30 -14.48 -6.81
C ASP A 281 -17.44 -15.76 -6.73
N ASN A 282 -16.14 -15.60 -6.44
CA ASN A 282 -15.19 -16.70 -6.23
C ASN A 282 -15.08 -17.04 -4.74
N HIS A 283 -14.22 -18.00 -4.38
CA HIS A 283 -13.84 -18.19 -2.99
C HIS A 283 -12.95 -17.03 -2.51
N ASP A 284 -11.77 -16.91 -3.08
CA ASP A 284 -10.91 -15.72 -2.97
C ASP A 284 -10.90 -14.95 -4.31
N GLY A 285 -10.55 -13.67 -4.30
CA GLY A 285 -10.39 -12.89 -5.53
C GLY A 285 -9.03 -13.13 -6.20
N ILE A 286 -7.99 -12.39 -5.85
CA ILE A 286 -6.65 -12.53 -6.46
C ILE A 286 -5.64 -12.99 -5.41
N GLY A 287 -4.95 -14.10 -5.67
CA GLY A 287 -4.02 -14.76 -4.75
C GLY A 287 -2.55 -14.71 -5.16
N VAL A 288 -1.66 -14.56 -4.17
CA VAL A 288 -0.22 -14.82 -4.28
C VAL A 288 0.14 -15.85 -3.22
N TYR A 289 0.22 -17.12 -3.63
CA TYR A 289 0.09 -18.25 -2.70
C TYR A 289 1.27 -19.21 -2.76
N SER A 290 1.56 -19.83 -1.62
CA SER A 290 2.49 -20.93 -1.49
C SER A 290 2.07 -21.84 -0.34
N ASP A 291 1.80 -23.10 -0.63
CA ASP A 291 1.28 -24.06 0.38
C ASP A 291 2.32 -24.54 1.38
N LEU A 292 3.59 -24.52 0.98
CA LEU A 292 4.70 -25.07 1.76
C LEU A 292 5.81 -24.05 1.82
N SER A 293 6.49 -23.93 2.97
CA SER A 293 7.68 -23.07 3.10
C SER A 293 8.80 -23.45 2.13
N SER A 294 8.90 -24.72 1.71
CA SER A 294 9.89 -25.23 0.75
C SER A 294 9.63 -24.86 -0.72
N ASN A 295 8.41 -24.48 -1.08
CA ASN A 295 8.09 -24.14 -2.47
C ASN A 295 8.85 -22.88 -2.91
N PRO A 296 9.01 -22.62 -4.22
CA PRO A 296 9.61 -21.37 -4.67
C PRO A 296 8.79 -20.14 -4.23
N GLU A 297 9.49 -19.02 -4.01
CA GLU A 297 8.85 -17.72 -3.68
C GLU A 297 8.22 -17.06 -4.91
N ASP A 298 7.08 -16.41 -4.73
CA ASP A 298 6.52 -15.46 -5.70
C ASP A 298 7.11 -14.07 -5.43
N ASN A 299 7.57 -13.40 -6.50
CA ASN A 299 8.36 -12.18 -6.38
C ASN A 299 8.05 -11.17 -7.49
N SER A 300 7.92 -9.89 -7.13
CA SER A 300 7.64 -8.83 -8.10
C SER A 300 6.30 -9.06 -8.80
N ILE A 301 5.23 -9.17 -8.00
CA ILE A 301 3.87 -9.38 -8.49
C ILE A 301 3.10 -8.07 -8.40
N ILE A 302 2.39 -7.71 -9.47
CA ILE A 302 1.62 -6.46 -9.59
C ILE A 302 0.13 -6.79 -9.73
N ILE A 303 -0.69 -6.23 -8.84
CA ILE A 303 -2.15 -6.36 -8.83
C ILE A 303 -2.74 -4.96 -8.86
N CYS A 304 -3.11 -4.47 -10.05
CA CYS A 304 -3.50 -3.08 -10.24
C CYS A 304 -4.79 -2.87 -11.01
N ASP A 305 -5.53 -1.81 -10.67
CA ASP A 305 -6.72 -1.36 -11.41
C ASP A 305 -7.79 -2.45 -11.64
N ASN A 306 -7.88 -3.45 -10.75
CA ASN A 306 -8.89 -4.50 -10.83
C ASN A 306 -10.17 -4.08 -10.07
N HIS A 307 -11.31 -4.61 -10.50
CA HIS A 307 -12.55 -4.56 -9.75
C HIS A 307 -12.83 -5.94 -9.14
N VAL A 308 -12.71 -6.04 -7.82
CA VAL A 308 -12.74 -7.31 -7.08
C VAL A 308 -13.87 -7.28 -6.04
N TYR A 309 -14.92 -8.08 -6.24
CA TYR A 309 -16.12 -7.97 -5.40
C TYR A 309 -16.87 -9.28 -5.16
N ASN A 310 -17.68 -9.31 -4.10
CA ASN A 310 -18.53 -10.46 -3.73
C ASN A 310 -17.78 -11.79 -3.54
N ASN A 311 -16.48 -11.76 -3.25
CA ASN A 311 -15.75 -12.99 -2.96
C ASN A 311 -16.10 -13.49 -1.55
N LYS A 312 -16.12 -14.82 -1.39
CA LYS A 312 -16.54 -15.47 -0.14
C LYS A 312 -15.59 -15.18 1.02
N ASP A 313 -14.29 -15.21 0.73
CA ASP A 313 -13.19 -14.95 1.66
C ASP A 313 -12.49 -13.65 1.25
N SER A 314 -11.20 -13.67 0.87
CA SER A 314 -10.44 -12.44 0.67
C SER A 314 -10.63 -11.88 -0.73
N GLY A 315 -10.64 -10.55 -0.87
CA GLY A 315 -10.55 -9.90 -2.19
C GLY A 315 -9.18 -10.17 -2.83
N ILE A 316 -8.11 -9.86 -2.12
CA ILE A 316 -6.73 -10.08 -2.52
C ILE A 316 -6.00 -10.75 -1.35
N GLY A 317 -5.41 -11.92 -1.58
CA GLY A 317 -4.69 -12.69 -0.58
C GLY A 317 -3.21 -12.82 -0.93
N ILE A 318 -2.34 -12.49 0.01
CA ILE A 318 -0.92 -12.87 -0.02
C ILE A 318 -0.71 -13.83 1.14
N THR A 319 -0.41 -15.09 0.85
CA THR A 319 -0.26 -16.10 1.92
C THR A 319 0.86 -17.08 1.68
N THR A 320 1.46 -17.51 2.79
CA THR A 320 2.31 -18.69 2.87
C THR A 320 1.83 -19.53 4.03
N LEU A 321 1.35 -20.74 3.73
CA LEU A 321 0.97 -21.72 4.73
C LEU A 321 2.15 -22.66 5.01
N ASN A 322 2.22 -23.22 6.21
CA ASN A 322 2.95 -24.46 6.43
C ASN A 322 2.01 -25.66 6.29
N GLN A 323 2.57 -26.87 6.21
CA GLN A 323 1.84 -28.14 6.02
C GLN A 323 0.69 -28.39 7.01
N ASN A 324 0.64 -27.67 8.13
CA ASN A 324 -0.40 -27.81 9.15
C ASN A 324 -1.44 -26.67 9.12
N GLY A 325 -1.45 -25.84 8.07
CA GLY A 325 -2.34 -24.69 7.95
C GLY A 325 -1.99 -23.53 8.90
N ALA A 326 -0.83 -23.58 9.56
CA ALA A 326 -0.35 -22.49 10.40
C ALA A 326 0.47 -21.49 9.57
N GLU A 327 0.34 -20.20 9.90
CA GLU A 327 1.13 -19.13 9.29
C GLU A 327 2.63 -19.45 9.43
N THR A 328 3.37 -19.41 8.32
CA THR A 328 4.83 -19.54 8.42
C THR A 328 5.43 -18.25 8.95
N SER A 329 6.39 -18.35 9.86
CA SER A 329 7.25 -17.23 10.25
C SER A 329 8.23 -16.80 9.15
N SER A 330 8.25 -17.47 8.00
CA SER A 330 9.15 -17.17 6.89
C SER A 330 8.55 -16.10 5.96
N LEU A 331 9.27 -14.99 5.82
CA LEU A 331 9.07 -13.98 4.78
C LEU A 331 9.33 -14.59 3.40
N LYS A 332 8.26 -15.05 2.74
CA LYS A 332 8.37 -15.80 1.50
C LYS A 332 7.99 -14.96 0.29
N GLN A 333 6.79 -14.39 0.29
CA GLN A 333 6.32 -13.58 -0.84
C GLN A 333 6.97 -12.20 -0.79
N LYS A 334 7.47 -11.72 -1.95
CA LYS A 334 8.35 -10.54 -1.99
C LYS A 334 7.96 -9.53 -3.04
N ASN A 335 8.14 -8.24 -2.72
CA ASN A 335 8.03 -7.15 -3.68
C ASN A 335 6.65 -7.14 -4.38
N ILE A 336 5.58 -7.12 -3.60
CA ILE A 336 4.22 -7.21 -4.12
C ILE A 336 3.59 -5.81 -4.12
N ILE A 337 2.96 -5.43 -5.24
CA ILE A 337 2.28 -4.12 -5.37
C ILE A 337 0.79 -4.38 -5.59
N ILE A 338 -0.04 -3.79 -4.73
CA ILE A 338 -1.50 -3.79 -4.81
C ILE A 338 -1.95 -2.34 -4.91
N SER A 339 -2.33 -1.87 -6.10
CA SER A 339 -2.60 -0.44 -6.31
C SER A 339 -3.80 -0.12 -7.19
N GLY A 340 -4.56 0.93 -6.84
CA GLY A 340 -5.63 1.44 -7.70
C GLY A 340 -6.84 0.51 -7.86
N ASN A 341 -6.95 -0.55 -7.07
CA ASN A 341 -8.05 -1.50 -7.17
C ASN A 341 -9.32 -0.95 -6.53
N ILE A 342 -10.47 -1.36 -7.07
CA ILE A 342 -11.78 -1.18 -6.44
C ILE A 342 -12.17 -2.52 -5.82
N LEU A 343 -12.27 -2.56 -4.50
CA LEU A 343 -12.62 -3.76 -3.74
C LEU A 343 -13.93 -3.52 -3.01
N SER A 344 -14.91 -4.42 -3.18
CA SER A 344 -16.19 -4.24 -2.50
C SER A 344 -16.86 -5.54 -2.08
N ASN A 345 -17.47 -5.52 -0.89
CA ASN A 345 -18.26 -6.63 -0.37
C ASN A 345 -17.53 -7.99 -0.44
N ASN A 346 -16.22 -8.00 -0.13
CA ASN A 346 -15.48 -9.24 0.04
C ASN A 346 -15.71 -9.78 1.46
N ASN A 347 -15.26 -11.00 1.73
CA ASN A 347 -15.46 -11.73 2.98
C ASN A 347 -16.95 -11.99 3.32
N THR A 348 -17.74 -12.34 2.32
CA THR A 348 -19.18 -12.59 2.50
C THR A 348 -19.49 -13.80 3.41
N ARG A 349 -18.53 -14.73 3.61
CA ARG A 349 -18.64 -15.86 4.56
C ARG A 349 -18.14 -15.54 5.97
N GLY A 350 -17.47 -14.41 6.18
CA GLY A 350 -16.96 -14.01 7.49
C GLY A 350 -15.81 -14.85 8.01
N ARG A 351 -14.87 -15.22 7.15
CA ARG A 351 -13.58 -15.76 7.56
C ARG A 351 -12.92 -14.81 8.55
N ASN A 352 -12.45 -15.34 9.67
CA ASN A 352 -11.67 -14.57 10.65
C ASN A 352 -10.37 -14.11 10.00
N GLY A 353 -10.01 -12.83 10.18
CA GLY A 353 -8.86 -12.26 9.48
C GLY A 353 -9.11 -11.95 8.00
N GLY A 354 -10.30 -12.28 7.48
CA GLY A 354 -10.69 -12.06 6.09
C GLY A 354 -11.14 -10.62 5.82
N GLY A 355 -10.89 -10.18 4.59
CA GLY A 355 -11.12 -8.81 4.14
C GLY A 355 -10.93 -8.60 2.66
N SER A 356 -10.90 -7.36 2.19
CA SER A 356 -10.44 -7.07 0.84
C SER A 356 -8.97 -7.39 0.62
N ILE A 357 -8.09 -7.20 1.61
CA ILE A 357 -6.66 -7.46 1.45
C ILE A 357 -6.09 -8.17 2.68
N GLY A 358 -5.62 -9.41 2.54
CA GLY A 358 -4.94 -10.17 3.59
C GLY A 358 -3.47 -10.40 3.25
N ILE A 359 -2.55 -10.05 4.15
CA ILE A 359 -1.11 -10.18 3.95
C ILE A 359 -0.49 -11.02 5.06
N VAL A 360 0.05 -12.17 4.68
CA VAL A 360 0.67 -13.15 5.59
C VAL A 360 2.01 -13.64 5.05
N GLY A 361 3.07 -13.53 5.86
CA GLY A 361 4.40 -14.07 5.52
C GLY A 361 5.07 -13.37 4.33
N ALA A 362 4.93 -12.06 4.22
CA ALA A 362 5.39 -11.29 3.06
C ALA A 362 6.36 -10.15 3.42
N TYR A 363 7.24 -9.83 2.47
CA TYR A 363 8.25 -8.79 2.56
C TYR A 363 8.08 -7.76 1.44
N ASN A 364 8.20 -6.47 1.78
CA ASN A 364 8.11 -5.37 0.82
C ASN A 364 6.79 -5.42 0.03
N VAL A 365 5.67 -5.23 0.74
CA VAL A 365 4.33 -5.17 0.14
C VAL A 365 3.81 -3.75 0.18
N GLN A 366 3.31 -3.26 -0.95
CA GLN A 366 2.77 -1.91 -1.09
C GLN A 366 1.28 -2.00 -1.41
N VAL A 367 0.44 -1.47 -0.53
CA VAL A 367 -1.01 -1.37 -0.68
C VAL A 367 -1.38 0.10 -0.83
N ARG A 368 -1.58 0.56 -2.06
CA ARG A 368 -1.68 1.99 -2.36
C ARG A 368 -2.89 2.41 -3.18
N GLY A 369 -3.55 3.51 -2.83
CA GLY A 369 -4.55 4.11 -3.72
C GLY A 369 -5.78 3.25 -4.01
N ASN A 370 -6.07 2.24 -3.18
CA ASN A 370 -7.22 1.36 -3.39
C ASN A 370 -8.49 1.99 -2.80
N SER A 371 -9.64 1.71 -3.41
CA SER A 371 -10.96 2.04 -2.89
C SER A 371 -11.62 0.77 -2.34
N ILE A 372 -11.80 0.69 -1.03
CA ILE A 372 -12.31 -0.50 -0.32
C ILE A 372 -13.64 -0.16 0.35
N SER A 373 -14.66 -0.99 0.15
CA SER A 373 -15.99 -0.71 0.72
C SER A 373 -16.78 -1.97 1.08
N GLN A 374 -17.62 -1.89 2.12
CA GLN A 374 -18.66 -2.90 2.40
C GLN A 374 -18.17 -4.32 2.69
N ASP A 375 -16.88 -4.51 3.00
CA ASP A 375 -16.36 -5.84 3.34
C ASP A 375 -17.10 -6.43 4.53
N GLY A 376 -17.47 -7.70 4.43
CA GLY A 376 -18.22 -8.42 5.44
C GLY A 376 -19.64 -7.88 5.69
N SER A 377 -20.19 -7.03 4.82
CA SER A 377 -21.52 -6.41 5.03
C SER A 377 -22.65 -7.42 5.22
N THR A 378 -22.52 -8.62 4.65
CA THR A 378 -23.50 -9.70 4.74
C THR A 378 -23.14 -10.79 5.76
N THR A 379 -22.00 -10.68 6.45
CA THR A 379 -21.56 -11.77 7.33
C THR A 379 -22.29 -11.78 8.67
N THR A 380 -22.50 -13.00 9.18
CA THR A 380 -23.11 -13.27 10.50
C THR A 380 -22.23 -14.19 11.36
N SER A 381 -20.95 -14.37 11.02
CA SER A 381 -20.08 -15.38 11.63
C SER A 381 -19.69 -15.09 13.09
N GLY A 382 -19.94 -13.88 13.59
CA GLY A 382 -19.41 -13.36 14.86
C GLY A 382 -17.90 -13.11 14.89
N GLN A 383 -17.18 -13.35 13.79
CA GLN A 383 -15.75 -13.07 13.66
C GLN A 383 -15.48 -11.60 13.29
N PRO A 384 -14.34 -11.03 13.71
CA PRO A 384 -13.92 -9.71 13.26
C PRO A 384 -13.79 -9.63 11.73
N VAL A 385 -14.16 -8.48 11.16
CA VAL A 385 -13.97 -8.17 9.73
C VAL A 385 -12.90 -7.10 9.59
N TYR A 386 -11.92 -7.35 8.73
CA TYR A 386 -10.84 -6.41 8.43
C TYR A 386 -10.93 -5.99 6.98
N ALA A 387 -10.69 -4.73 6.62
CA ALA A 387 -10.55 -4.38 5.20
C ALA A 387 -9.15 -4.75 4.69
N ILE A 388 -8.13 -4.42 5.49
CA ILE A 388 -6.73 -4.77 5.29
C ILE A 388 -6.22 -5.46 6.58
N TYR A 389 -5.71 -6.68 6.44
CA TYR A 389 -5.06 -7.44 7.51
C TYR A 389 -3.59 -7.67 7.20
N VAL A 390 -2.71 -7.43 8.18
CA VAL A 390 -1.27 -7.68 8.09
C VAL A 390 -0.80 -8.52 9.28
N SER A 391 -0.23 -9.70 9.03
CA SER A 391 0.25 -10.62 10.08
C SER A 391 1.56 -10.17 10.74
N ASP A 392 1.96 -10.87 11.81
CA ASP A 392 3.22 -10.65 12.56
C ASP A 392 4.46 -11.11 11.79
N SER A 393 4.27 -12.07 10.90
CA SER A 393 5.28 -12.59 9.99
C SER A 393 5.62 -11.64 8.82
N CYS A 394 5.05 -10.43 8.78
CA CYS A 394 5.26 -9.46 7.71
C CYS A 394 6.31 -8.38 8.06
N GLN A 395 7.02 -7.90 7.01
CA GLN A 395 8.04 -6.87 7.12
C GLN A 395 8.05 -5.93 5.91
N ASP A 396 8.37 -4.65 6.12
CA ASP A 396 8.38 -3.62 5.06
C ASP A 396 7.03 -3.50 4.35
N ILE A 397 5.99 -3.18 5.11
CA ILE A 397 4.65 -3.05 4.58
C ILE A 397 4.30 -1.56 4.48
N ASP A 398 3.85 -1.10 3.32
CA ASP A 398 3.35 0.27 3.11
C ASP A 398 1.87 0.24 2.75
N VAL A 399 1.02 0.69 3.68
CA VAL A 399 -0.41 0.88 3.45
C VAL A 399 -0.69 2.36 3.35
N SER A 400 -0.86 2.88 2.13
CA SER A 400 -1.01 4.32 1.94
C SER A 400 -2.00 4.80 0.90
N ASN A 401 -2.58 5.98 1.13
CA ASN A 401 -3.51 6.63 0.19
C ASN A 401 -4.75 5.80 -0.15
N ASN A 402 -5.16 4.86 0.69
CA ASN A 402 -6.38 4.08 0.45
C ASN A 402 -7.61 4.81 0.97
N THR A 403 -8.75 4.64 0.30
CA THR A 403 -10.06 5.06 0.81
C THR A 403 -10.81 3.83 1.28
N ILE A 404 -11.20 3.79 2.55
CA ILE A 404 -11.83 2.61 3.17
C ILE A 404 -13.15 3.02 3.81
N SER A 405 -14.22 2.28 3.49
CA SER A 405 -15.57 2.64 3.95
C SER A 405 -16.45 1.47 4.32
N ASP A 406 -17.35 1.72 5.28
CA ASP A 406 -18.49 0.84 5.59
C ASP A 406 -18.13 -0.63 5.83
N ILE A 407 -17.05 -0.87 6.58
CA ILE A 407 -16.54 -2.21 6.87
C ILE A 407 -17.35 -2.87 7.99
N GLY A 408 -17.64 -4.16 7.84
CA GLY A 408 -18.32 -5.00 8.81
C GLY A 408 -19.84 -5.06 8.63
N SER A 409 -20.48 -5.77 9.56
CA SER A 409 -21.94 -5.90 9.67
C SER A 409 -22.40 -5.60 11.09
N PRO A 410 -23.72 -5.46 11.35
CA PRO A 410 -24.23 -5.25 12.71
C PRO A 410 -23.82 -6.32 13.73
N THR A 411 -23.52 -7.54 13.28
CA THR A 411 -23.09 -8.66 14.13
C THR A 411 -21.57 -8.83 14.16
N ASN A 412 -20.86 -8.25 13.21
CA ASN A 412 -19.43 -8.45 12.98
C ASN A 412 -18.78 -7.08 12.74
N LEU A 413 -18.37 -6.43 13.83
CA LEU A 413 -17.85 -5.07 13.77
C LEU A 413 -16.57 -4.99 12.93
N GLY A 414 -16.50 -3.96 12.08
CA GLY A 414 -15.41 -3.77 11.13
C GLY A 414 -14.25 -2.96 11.69
N THR A 415 -13.03 -3.39 11.34
CA THR A 415 -11.81 -2.58 11.44
C THR A 415 -11.24 -2.35 10.05
N ALA A 416 -10.89 -1.11 9.68
CA ALA A 416 -10.37 -0.86 8.33
C ALA A 416 -8.98 -1.46 8.14
N ILE A 417 -8.02 -1.15 9.02
CA ILE A 417 -6.67 -1.70 8.95
C ILE A 417 -6.35 -2.39 10.27
N TYR A 418 -6.12 -3.71 10.24
CA TYR A 418 -5.67 -4.48 11.39
C TYR A 418 -4.22 -4.91 11.22
N LEU A 419 -3.38 -4.52 12.16
CA LEU A 419 -1.96 -4.85 12.20
C LEU A 419 -1.72 -5.85 13.32
N ASN A 420 -1.18 -7.02 13.02
CA ASN A 420 -0.82 -8.02 14.01
C ASN A 420 0.70 -8.02 14.22
N HIS A 421 1.29 -6.99 14.80
CA HIS A 421 2.74 -6.90 15.06
C HIS A 421 3.68 -6.98 13.83
N PRO A 422 3.35 -6.44 12.63
CA PRO A 422 4.31 -6.39 11.52
C PRO A 422 5.45 -5.40 11.82
N THR A 423 6.64 -5.63 11.27
CA THR A 423 7.81 -4.76 11.50
C THR A 423 8.07 -3.81 10.33
N ARG A 424 8.68 -2.64 10.59
CA ARG A 424 8.99 -1.64 9.55
C ARG A 424 7.76 -1.29 8.69
N THR A 425 6.61 -1.13 9.34
CA THR A 425 5.34 -0.88 8.66
C THR A 425 5.05 0.61 8.58
N VAL A 426 4.66 1.09 7.41
CA VAL A 426 4.22 2.47 7.16
C VAL A 426 2.72 2.46 6.88
N VAL A 427 1.94 3.18 7.69
CA VAL A 427 0.51 3.40 7.44
C VAL A 427 0.22 4.89 7.33
N ARG A 428 -0.08 5.36 6.12
CA ARG A 428 -0.26 6.79 5.90
C ARG A 428 -1.25 7.27 4.86
N HIS A 429 -1.80 8.46 5.08
CA HIS A 429 -2.70 9.12 4.11
C HIS A 429 -3.94 8.29 3.74
N ASN A 430 -4.36 7.37 4.60
CA ASN A 430 -5.59 6.62 4.38
C ASN A 430 -6.79 7.44 4.85
N THR A 431 -7.88 7.36 4.10
CA THR A 431 -9.15 8.04 4.41
C THR A 431 -10.19 7.01 4.84
N PHE A 432 -10.79 7.21 6.01
CA PHE A 432 -11.83 6.34 6.55
C PHE A 432 -13.19 7.04 6.53
N THR A 433 -14.19 6.37 5.97
CA THR A 433 -15.56 6.90 5.89
C THR A 433 -16.57 5.90 6.44
N ASN A 434 -17.47 6.33 7.32
CA ASN A 434 -18.61 5.53 7.76
C ASN A 434 -19.89 6.29 7.38
N SER A 435 -20.63 5.77 6.40
CA SER A 435 -21.83 6.40 5.84
C SER A 435 -22.99 6.44 6.85
N LEU A 436 -23.00 5.50 7.80
CA LEU A 436 -23.99 5.42 8.88
C LEU A 436 -23.51 6.09 10.19
N GLY A 437 -22.32 6.69 10.19
CA GLY A 437 -21.73 7.36 11.35
C GLY A 437 -21.59 6.44 12.56
N THR A 438 -21.83 6.96 13.77
CA THR A 438 -21.70 6.19 15.02
C THR A 438 -22.67 5.01 15.16
N ASN A 439 -23.66 4.89 14.27
CA ASN A 439 -24.62 3.79 14.24
C ASN A 439 -24.24 2.69 13.23
N GLY A 440 -23.17 2.90 12.45
CA GLY A 440 -22.70 1.95 11.45
C GLY A 440 -21.84 0.82 12.01
N PRO A 441 -21.65 -0.26 11.23
CA PRO A 441 -20.85 -1.42 11.65
C PRO A 441 -19.34 -1.17 11.61
N PHE A 442 -18.91 -0.03 11.06
CA PHE A 442 -17.51 0.34 10.98
C PHE A 442 -17.05 1.03 12.28
N HIS A 443 -16.31 0.27 13.09
CA HIS A 443 -15.89 0.68 14.42
C HIS A 443 -14.49 1.30 14.48
N THR A 444 -13.48 0.64 13.91
CA THR A 444 -12.08 1.02 14.16
C THR A 444 -11.35 1.37 12.88
N GLY A 445 -10.75 2.56 12.78
CA GLY A 445 -9.94 2.92 11.62
C GLY A 445 -8.68 2.06 11.50
N ILE A 446 -7.78 2.17 12.48
CA ILE A 446 -6.54 1.39 12.57
C ILE A 446 -6.49 0.68 13.93
N GLY A 447 -6.39 -0.64 13.92
CA GLY A 447 -6.37 -1.48 15.12
C GLY A 447 -5.17 -2.42 15.20
N GLY A 448 -4.93 -2.97 16.39
CA GLY A 448 -4.00 -4.07 16.63
C GLY A 448 -2.68 -3.67 17.30
N THR A 449 -1.55 -4.20 16.83
CA THR A 449 -0.20 -3.95 17.33
C THR A 449 0.76 -3.71 16.17
N VAL A 450 1.74 -2.83 16.32
CA VAL A 450 2.86 -2.68 15.36
C VAL A 450 4.18 -3.10 16.00
N GLY A 451 5.07 -3.63 15.18
CA GLY A 451 6.45 -3.90 15.54
C GLY A 451 7.35 -2.68 15.41
N PRO A 452 8.63 -2.82 15.82
CA PRO A 452 9.60 -1.73 15.81
C PRO A 452 9.78 -1.08 14.43
N LEU A 453 10.29 0.16 14.44
CA LEU A 453 10.61 0.95 13.24
C LEU A 453 9.40 1.22 12.32
N SER A 454 8.18 1.13 12.87
CA SER A 454 6.96 1.45 12.14
C SER A 454 6.63 2.94 12.23
N LEU A 455 5.92 3.43 11.22
CA LEU A 455 5.44 4.81 11.10
C LEU A 455 3.94 4.83 10.83
N ILE A 456 3.20 5.59 11.64
CA ILE A 456 1.80 5.89 11.39
C ILE A 456 1.65 7.41 11.33
N SER A 457 1.10 7.93 10.23
CA SER A 457 0.97 9.37 9.99
C SER A 457 -0.06 9.66 8.89
N GLY A 458 -0.67 10.83 8.80
CA GLY A 458 -1.39 11.25 7.59
C GLY A 458 -2.82 10.72 7.44
N ASN A 459 -3.28 9.81 8.30
CA ASN A 459 -4.59 9.17 8.12
C ASN A 459 -5.71 10.08 8.67
N ILE A 460 -6.91 10.01 8.09
CA ILE A 460 -8.05 10.88 8.48
C ILE A 460 -9.36 10.12 8.47
N ALA A 461 -10.30 10.50 9.34
CA ALA A 461 -11.70 10.12 9.23
C ALA A 461 -12.51 11.31 8.69
N THR A 462 -13.32 11.08 7.66
CA THR A 462 -14.21 12.12 7.11
C THR A 462 -15.54 12.20 7.86
N ASN A 463 -15.93 11.11 8.52
CA ASN A 463 -17.15 10.99 9.32
C ASN A 463 -16.81 10.36 10.69
N ALA A 464 -17.69 10.57 11.67
CA ALA A 464 -17.58 9.89 12.96
C ALA A 464 -17.64 8.36 12.79
N LEU A 465 -16.69 7.64 13.39
CA LEU A 465 -16.70 6.19 13.49
C LEU A 465 -17.46 5.74 14.74
N ALA A 466 -17.96 4.50 14.76
CA ALA A 466 -18.62 3.94 15.95
C ALA A 466 -17.64 3.65 17.10
N GLY A 467 -16.35 3.50 16.78
CA GLY A 467 -15.25 3.35 17.73
C GLY A 467 -14.12 4.35 17.47
N ALA A 468 -12.90 3.99 17.89
CA ALA A 468 -11.74 4.87 17.76
C ALA A 468 -11.15 4.83 16.34
N LEU A 469 -10.69 5.98 15.86
CA LEU A 469 -9.88 6.05 14.64
C LEU A 469 -8.56 5.28 14.81
N LEU A 470 -7.97 5.31 16.01
CA LEU A 470 -6.76 4.56 16.35
C LEU A 470 -6.94 3.76 17.65
N SER A 471 -6.74 2.45 17.56
CA SER A 471 -6.75 1.52 18.69
C SER A 471 -5.57 0.54 18.58
N ILE A 472 -4.35 1.07 18.74
CA ILE A 472 -3.11 0.33 18.48
C ILE A 472 -2.17 0.28 19.70
N SER A 473 -1.44 -0.84 19.85
CA SER A 473 -0.34 -1.02 20.81
C SER A 473 1.03 -0.95 20.11
N TRP A 474 2.10 -0.45 20.76
CA TRP A 474 3.43 -0.32 20.14
C TRP A 474 4.61 -0.44 21.13
N PRO A 475 5.81 -0.81 20.63
CA PRO A 475 7.07 -0.72 21.37
C PRO A 475 7.68 0.69 21.35
N ASN A 476 8.59 0.99 22.29
CA ASN A 476 9.20 2.30 22.52
C ASN A 476 9.89 2.94 21.29
N ASP A 477 10.32 2.13 20.32
CA ASP A 477 11.10 2.57 19.16
C ASP A 477 10.23 2.86 17.91
N THR A 478 8.93 3.10 18.11
CA THR A 478 7.97 3.40 17.04
C THR A 478 7.75 4.91 16.94
N VAL A 479 7.85 5.47 15.73
CA VAL A 479 7.63 6.91 15.52
C VAL A 479 6.16 7.16 15.20
N PHE A 480 5.51 7.91 16.09
CA PHE A 480 4.16 8.42 15.88
C PHE A 480 4.20 9.93 15.61
N LEU A 481 3.65 10.35 14.48
CA LEU A 481 3.43 11.77 14.21
C LEU A 481 1.95 12.05 14.48
N SER A 482 1.64 12.67 15.62
CA SER A 482 0.25 13.00 15.96
C SER A 482 -0.31 14.01 14.97
N GLN A 483 -1.53 13.77 14.49
CA GLN A 483 -2.20 14.64 13.52
C GLN A 483 -3.67 14.87 13.90
N PRO A 484 -4.32 15.88 13.31
CA PRO A 484 -5.76 16.05 13.45
C PRO A 484 -6.48 14.83 12.87
N ASP A 485 -7.49 14.32 13.55
CA ASP A 485 -8.33 13.19 13.10
C ASP A 485 -9.24 13.50 11.89
N GLY A 486 -9.19 14.74 11.37
CA GLY A 486 -10.08 15.26 10.33
C GLY A 486 -11.35 15.92 10.87
N LEU A 487 -11.67 15.75 12.16
CA LEU A 487 -12.86 16.28 12.84
C LEU A 487 -12.51 17.33 13.91
N GLY A 488 -11.23 17.71 14.01
CA GLY A 488 -10.72 18.73 14.94
C GLY A 488 -10.22 18.15 16.28
N GLY A 489 -10.19 16.82 16.43
CA GLY A 489 -9.60 16.10 17.56
C GLY A 489 -8.17 15.63 17.29
N MET A 490 -7.48 15.17 18.35
CA MET A 490 -6.21 14.47 18.20
C MET A 490 -6.45 12.99 17.87
N PHE A 491 -5.54 12.42 17.09
CA PHE A 491 -5.57 11.03 16.61
C PHE A 491 -5.57 9.93 17.70
N ASP A 492 -5.47 10.23 19.00
CA ASP A 492 -5.38 9.23 20.06
C ASP A 492 -6.03 9.64 21.40
N ASN A 493 -6.49 8.63 22.14
CA ASN A 493 -7.02 8.75 23.52
C ASN A 493 -6.18 7.91 24.51
N LEU A 494 -4.86 7.82 24.33
CA LEU A 494 -4.02 6.84 25.04
C LEU A 494 -3.20 7.44 26.21
N THR A 495 -3.16 6.72 27.33
CA THR A 495 -2.22 6.93 28.46
C THR A 495 -0.82 6.45 28.05
N ARG A 496 0.22 7.29 28.09
CA ARG A 496 1.51 7.03 27.41
C ARG A 496 2.76 7.25 28.28
N ASN A 497 3.82 6.45 28.00
CA ASN A 497 5.12 6.44 28.68
C ASN A 497 6.33 6.86 27.78
N SER A 498 6.11 7.39 26.57
CA SER A 498 7.19 7.81 25.65
C SER A 498 6.83 9.07 24.83
N ASP A 499 7.87 9.78 24.37
CA ASP A 499 7.79 11.12 23.79
C ASP A 499 7.39 11.15 22.30
N VAL A 500 6.50 12.09 21.95
CA VAL A 500 5.99 12.35 20.59
C VAL A 500 6.69 13.57 20.00
N ILE A 501 7.16 13.46 18.74
CA ILE A 501 7.52 14.64 17.94
C ILE A 501 6.24 15.12 17.24
N ALA A 502 5.58 16.13 17.81
CA ALA A 502 4.41 16.78 17.20
C ALA A 502 4.86 17.98 16.35
N SER A 503 4.63 17.93 15.03
CA SER A 503 4.63 19.13 14.19
C SER A 503 3.18 19.56 13.93
N GLY A 504 2.69 20.46 14.77
CA GLY A 504 1.31 20.97 14.73
C GLY A 504 0.91 21.53 16.09
N LYS A 505 -0.08 22.42 16.15
CA LYS A 505 -0.59 23.02 17.39
C LYS A 505 -1.03 21.90 18.36
N TYR A 506 -0.18 21.57 19.31
CA TYR A 506 -0.42 20.54 20.32
C TYR A 506 -0.97 21.16 21.59
N ASN A 507 -2.04 20.59 22.14
CA ASN A 507 -2.63 21.03 23.41
C ASN A 507 -2.41 19.95 24.49
N TYR A 508 -1.30 20.01 25.24
CA TYR A 508 -1.00 19.08 26.34
C TYR A 508 -1.66 19.57 27.64
N ASN A 509 -2.62 18.86 28.23
CA ASN A 509 -3.29 19.33 29.46
C ASN A 509 -3.82 20.78 29.36
N GLY A 510 -4.25 21.21 28.16
CA GLY A 510 -4.65 22.60 27.90
C GLY A 510 -3.50 23.58 27.59
N ARG A 511 -2.32 23.10 27.18
CA ARG A 511 -1.12 23.92 26.89
C ARG A 511 -0.63 23.79 25.44
N ASN A 512 -0.38 24.93 24.79
CA ASN A 512 0.16 25.00 23.43
C ASN A 512 1.70 24.96 23.40
N LEU A 513 2.31 24.03 22.66
CA LEU A 513 3.74 24.06 22.36
C LEU A 513 4.03 25.05 21.22
N SER A 514 5.08 25.87 21.35
CA SER A 514 5.53 26.78 20.29
C SER A 514 6.84 26.31 19.64
N ARG A 515 7.13 26.91 18.48
CA ARG A 515 8.25 26.64 17.55
C ARG A 515 9.60 26.45 18.27
N GLN A 516 10.41 25.50 17.78
CA GLN A 516 11.81 25.32 18.19
C GLN A 516 12.61 26.63 18.01
N VAL A 517 13.29 27.08 19.06
CA VAL A 517 14.03 28.36 19.06
C VAL A 517 15.52 28.17 18.80
N GLY A 518 16.05 26.94 18.92
CA GLY A 518 17.41 26.60 18.50
C GLY A 518 17.70 25.09 18.54
N ALA A 519 18.68 24.69 17.73
CA ALA A 519 19.34 23.38 17.75
C ALA A 519 20.84 23.59 17.92
N THR A 520 21.51 22.74 18.71
CA THR A 520 22.98 22.65 18.72
C THR A 520 23.43 21.33 18.10
N THR A 521 24.73 21.22 17.77
CA THR A 521 25.35 20.09 17.06
C THR A 521 25.35 18.76 17.81
N ASP A 522 24.89 18.76 19.07
CA ASP A 522 25.15 17.68 20.02
C ASP A 522 23.84 17.05 20.54
N GLY A 523 22.77 17.10 19.73
CA GLY A 523 21.46 16.52 20.08
C GLY A 523 20.69 17.29 21.18
N THR A 524 21.08 18.55 21.45
CA THR A 524 20.41 19.41 22.42
C THR A 524 19.46 20.38 21.69
N SER A 525 18.22 20.49 22.17
CA SER A 525 17.19 21.37 21.59
C SER A 525 16.49 22.19 22.68
N ILE A 526 16.19 23.45 22.37
CA ILE A 526 15.53 24.39 23.29
C ILE A 526 14.14 24.74 22.75
N TYR A 527 13.12 24.60 23.61
CA TYR A 527 11.74 24.93 23.31
C TYR A 527 11.20 26.00 24.27
N LEU A 528 10.35 26.89 23.75
CA LEU A 528 9.51 27.78 24.55
C LEU A 528 8.08 27.26 24.57
N GLN A 529 7.51 27.08 25.76
CA GLN A 529 6.13 26.64 25.96
C GLN A 529 5.30 27.74 26.61
N THR A 530 4.05 27.93 26.16
CA THR A 530 3.03 28.70 26.87
C THR A 530 1.93 27.77 27.37
N ALA A 531 1.70 27.75 28.66
CA ALA A 531 0.76 26.89 29.35
C ALA A 531 -0.43 27.68 29.89
N GLN A 532 -1.65 27.38 29.46
CA GLN A 532 -2.86 27.97 30.05
C GLN A 532 -3.47 27.01 31.07
N ASN A 533 -3.72 27.50 32.28
CA ASN A 533 -4.45 26.77 33.30
C ASN A 533 -5.96 26.84 32.97
N GLN A 534 -6.59 25.70 32.69
CA GLN A 534 -7.99 25.66 32.25
C GLN A 534 -9.01 26.00 33.34
N SER A 535 -8.68 25.87 34.62
CA SER A 535 -9.60 26.21 35.71
C SER A 535 -9.54 27.67 36.12
N THR A 536 -8.44 28.38 35.82
CA THR A 536 -8.25 29.79 36.20
C THR A 536 -8.03 30.74 35.03
N GLY A 537 -7.82 30.21 33.82
CA GLY A 537 -7.46 30.98 32.62
C GLY A 537 -6.03 31.51 32.60
N ALA A 538 -5.24 31.31 33.67
CA ALA A 538 -3.92 31.90 33.84
C ALA A 538 -2.88 31.28 32.89
N ILE A 539 -2.05 32.11 32.26
CA ILE A 539 -1.01 31.69 31.30
C ILE A 539 0.37 31.74 31.98
N ALA A 540 1.15 30.66 31.90
CA ALA A 540 2.54 30.56 32.38
C ALA A 540 3.48 30.18 31.22
N GLY A 541 4.73 30.64 31.25
CA GLY A 541 5.77 30.22 30.30
C GLY A 541 6.63 29.10 30.88
N ASN A 542 7.13 28.17 30.07
CA ASN A 542 8.21 27.25 30.47
C ASN A 542 9.34 27.25 29.44
N ILE A 543 10.57 27.04 29.90
CA ILE A 543 11.71 26.68 29.05
C ILE A 543 11.92 25.18 29.18
N VAL A 544 11.98 24.49 28.04
CA VAL A 544 12.20 23.04 28.02
C VAL A 544 13.53 22.76 27.32
N LEU A 545 14.42 22.07 28.04
CA LEU A 545 15.68 21.55 27.51
C LEU A 545 15.50 20.06 27.19
N ASN A 546 15.81 19.67 25.97
CA ASN A 546 15.92 18.27 25.55
C ASN A 546 17.39 17.97 25.24
N GLN A 547 17.92 16.89 25.83
CA GLN A 547 19.19 16.29 25.44
C GLN A 547 18.99 14.79 25.25
N ASN A 548 19.13 14.30 24.02
CA ASN A 548 19.00 12.88 23.70
C ASN A 548 17.71 12.20 24.23
N GLY A 549 16.59 12.94 24.21
CA GLY A 549 15.29 12.44 24.69
C GLY A 549 15.05 12.62 26.19
N ILE A 550 15.98 13.24 26.93
CA ILE A 550 15.78 13.58 28.34
C ILE A 550 15.29 15.02 28.43
N PHE A 551 14.05 15.18 28.91
CA PHE A 551 13.41 16.48 29.07
C PHE A 551 13.62 17.03 30.48
N ARG A 552 14.02 18.29 30.57
CA ARG A 552 13.99 19.06 31.82
C ARG A 552 13.16 20.32 31.62
N GLU A 553 12.12 20.44 32.43
CA GLU A 553 11.24 21.60 32.47
C GLU A 553 11.72 22.59 33.52
N PHE A 554 11.79 23.85 33.14
CA PHE A 554 12.03 24.95 34.04
C PHE A 554 10.78 25.84 34.03
N SER A 555 10.07 25.86 35.16
CA SER A 555 8.87 26.67 35.31
C SER A 555 9.25 28.15 35.43
N LEU A 556 8.66 29.00 34.58
CA LEU A 556 8.71 30.44 34.77
C LEU A 556 7.52 30.83 35.63
N ALA A 557 7.78 31.19 36.88
CA ALA A 557 6.75 31.79 37.72
C ALA A 557 6.43 33.21 37.24
N LEU A 558 5.20 33.68 37.48
CA LEU A 558 4.74 35.03 37.12
C LEU A 558 5.61 36.17 37.71
N ASN A 559 6.44 35.85 38.70
CA ASN A 559 7.39 36.77 39.32
C ASN A 559 8.82 36.71 38.71
N GLY A 560 8.99 36.07 37.55
CA GLY A 560 10.28 35.98 36.85
C GLY A 560 11.28 34.99 37.46
N ALA A 561 10.83 34.10 38.37
CA ALA A 561 11.68 33.05 38.93
C ALA A 561 11.72 31.83 38.01
N ILE A 562 12.93 31.34 37.71
CA ILE A 562 13.20 30.07 37.05
C ILE A 562 13.56 29.06 38.13
N SER A 563 12.70 28.09 38.38
CA SER A 563 12.95 27.06 39.40
C SER A 563 13.54 25.78 38.77
N THR A 564 14.51 25.16 39.45
CA THR A 564 15.02 23.83 39.12
C THR A 564 13.96 22.76 39.47
N PRO A 565 14.04 21.57 38.85
CA PRO A 565 13.19 20.43 39.22
C PRO A 565 13.27 20.00 40.70
N SER A 566 14.35 20.37 41.40
CA SER A 566 14.56 20.11 42.83
C SER A 566 14.05 21.22 43.75
N GLY A 567 13.36 22.24 43.21
CA GLY A 567 12.81 23.36 43.98
C GLY A 567 13.81 24.48 44.30
N GLY A 568 15.03 24.43 43.78
CA GLY A 568 15.98 25.55 43.81
C GLY A 568 15.59 26.62 42.81
N VAL A 569 16.07 27.87 42.98
CA VAL A 569 15.81 28.96 42.03
C VAL A 569 17.10 29.26 41.25
N LEU A 570 17.09 29.02 39.94
CA LEU A 570 18.19 29.27 39.01
C LEU A 570 18.38 30.76 38.71
N LEU A 571 17.26 31.51 38.64
CA LEU A 571 17.25 32.96 38.41
C LEU A 571 15.97 33.54 39.01
N ASN A 572 16.02 34.73 39.63
CA ASN A 572 14.85 35.39 40.23
C ASN A 572 14.85 36.87 39.84
N ALA A 573 14.15 37.22 38.77
CA ALA A 573 13.97 38.61 38.37
C ALA A 573 12.65 39.14 38.94
N ARG A 574 12.64 39.50 40.23
CA ARG A 574 11.50 40.22 40.81
C ARG A 574 11.57 41.67 40.37
N SER A 575 10.46 42.19 39.85
CA SER A 575 10.21 43.63 39.90
C SER A 575 10.14 44.03 41.38
N PRO A 576 11.02 44.91 41.90
CA PRO A 576 10.88 45.40 43.27
C PRO A 576 9.56 46.13 43.52
N SER A 577 8.93 46.69 42.48
CA SER A 577 7.72 47.51 42.58
C SER A 577 6.40 46.80 42.19
N GLY A 578 6.46 45.61 41.59
CA GLY A 578 5.31 44.90 41.02
C GLY A 578 4.92 45.34 39.60
N ALA A 579 5.71 46.21 38.95
CA ALA A 579 5.51 46.66 37.58
C ALA A 579 5.79 45.55 36.53
N PRO A 580 5.18 45.64 35.33
CA PRO A 580 5.49 44.75 34.21
C PRO A 580 6.99 44.76 33.89
N LEU A 581 7.57 43.59 33.64
CA LEU A 581 8.95 43.47 33.17
C LEU A 581 8.99 43.55 31.64
N LEU A 582 9.89 44.37 31.13
CA LEU A 582 10.27 44.39 29.71
C LEU A 582 11.51 43.53 29.51
N LEU A 583 11.42 42.61 28.56
CA LEU A 583 12.56 41.85 28.03
C LEU A 583 13.03 42.52 26.74
N GLN A 584 14.29 42.89 26.68
CA GLN A 584 14.93 43.40 25.47
C GLN A 584 16.01 42.43 25.02
N THR A 585 16.00 42.07 23.74
CA THR A 585 17.10 41.33 23.10
C THR A 585 17.66 42.19 22.00
N PHE A 586 18.96 42.45 22.06
CA PHE A 586 19.66 43.30 21.09
C PHE A 586 21.12 42.90 21.00
N THR A 587 21.78 43.34 19.95
CA THR A 587 23.22 43.12 19.77
C THR A 587 23.99 44.41 19.92
N ALA A 588 25.18 44.36 20.51
CA ALA A 588 26.10 45.48 20.59
C ALA A 588 27.52 45.03 20.23
N ASN A 589 28.28 45.88 19.54
CA ASN A 589 29.68 45.62 19.24
C ASN A 589 30.56 46.34 20.28
N VAL A 590 31.07 45.60 21.25
CA VAL A 590 31.59 46.17 22.51
C VAL A 590 32.78 45.37 23.06
N ALA A 591 33.74 46.08 23.65
CA ALA A 591 34.90 45.56 24.37
C ALA A 591 34.62 45.46 25.89
N HIS A 592 35.54 44.86 26.66
CA HIS A 592 35.47 44.85 28.12
C HIS A 592 35.59 46.28 28.65
N GLY A 593 34.65 46.67 29.52
CA GLY A 593 34.58 48.01 30.10
C GLY A 593 33.74 49.01 29.30
N ASP A 594 33.24 48.64 28.12
CA ASP A 594 32.37 49.51 27.34
C ASP A 594 30.99 49.67 27.98
N TRP A 595 30.45 50.89 27.93
CA TRP A 595 29.07 51.18 28.30
C TRP A 595 28.10 50.79 27.17
N VAL A 596 27.08 50.02 27.52
CA VAL A 596 26.06 49.57 26.59
C VAL A 596 24.70 50.14 27.00
N PRO A 597 24.12 51.08 26.23
CA PRO A 597 22.77 51.57 26.49
C PRO A 597 21.74 50.50 26.12
N PHE A 598 20.63 50.47 26.86
CA PHE A 598 19.48 49.67 26.45
C PHE A 598 18.73 50.36 25.29
N PRO A 599 18.24 49.62 24.29
CA PRO A 599 17.42 50.17 23.20
C PRO A 599 16.24 51.00 23.70
N GLN A 600 15.65 50.58 24.82
CA GLN A 600 14.68 51.32 25.60
C GLN A 600 15.15 51.37 27.05
N SER A 601 15.13 52.55 27.69
CA SER A 601 15.43 52.61 29.12
C SER A 601 14.31 51.95 29.93
N PHE A 602 14.70 51.25 30.99
CA PHE A 602 13.80 50.71 32.00
C PHE A 602 13.37 51.81 32.97
N THR A 603 12.37 51.52 33.79
CA THR A 603 11.84 52.49 34.75
C THR A 603 12.45 52.38 36.14
N SER A 604 13.12 51.26 36.44
CA SER A 604 13.88 51.07 37.67
C SER A 604 15.32 50.68 37.37
N ASP A 605 16.20 50.92 38.35
CA ASP A 605 17.61 50.51 38.27
C ASP A 605 17.81 49.01 38.52
N THR A 606 16.73 48.27 38.78
CA THR A 606 16.80 46.82 38.96
C THR A 606 16.68 46.16 37.59
N VAL A 607 17.82 46.04 36.92
CA VAL A 607 17.90 45.43 35.59
C VAL A 607 18.80 44.21 35.64
N SER A 608 18.30 43.07 35.19
CA SER A 608 19.07 41.85 35.00
C SER A 608 19.58 41.79 33.56
N VAL A 609 20.89 41.64 33.39
CA VAL A 609 21.52 41.53 32.08
C VAL A 609 22.17 40.16 31.94
N VAL A 610 21.85 39.47 30.85
CA VAL A 610 22.41 38.19 30.47
C VAL A 610 23.10 38.34 29.13
N ILE A 611 24.37 37.94 29.07
CA ILE A 611 25.14 37.83 27.82
C ILE A 611 25.45 36.34 27.65
N PRO A 612 24.80 35.65 26.72
CA PRO A 612 25.09 34.24 26.48
C PRO A 612 26.58 34.04 26.15
N PRO A 613 27.21 32.96 26.63
CA PRO A 613 28.58 32.64 26.25
C PRO A 613 28.72 32.53 24.74
N PHE A 614 29.80 33.06 24.18
CA PHE A 614 30.08 33.01 22.75
C PHE A 614 31.56 32.73 22.49
N PHE A 615 31.86 32.17 21.31
CA PHE A 615 33.22 31.90 20.88
C PHE A 615 33.69 32.97 19.90
N ASN A 616 34.77 33.68 20.23
CA ASN A 616 35.27 34.78 19.39
C ASN A 616 36.30 34.35 18.33
N GLY A 617 36.41 33.03 18.09
CA GLY A 617 37.41 32.45 17.18
C GLY A 617 38.69 32.00 17.87
N THR A 618 38.95 32.42 19.12
CA THR A 618 40.13 31.97 19.90
C THR A 618 39.76 31.50 21.31
N ASN A 619 38.86 32.20 22.00
CA ASN A 619 38.47 31.91 23.38
C ASN A 619 36.94 31.76 23.49
N MET A 620 36.49 30.95 24.47
CA MET A 620 35.11 31.02 24.93
C MET A 620 34.99 32.22 25.87
N ILE A 621 34.10 33.14 25.55
CA ILE A 621 33.86 34.35 26.32
C ILE A 621 32.60 34.18 27.14
N ILE A 622 32.71 34.41 28.45
CA ILE A 622 31.56 34.57 29.34
C ILE A 622 31.44 36.06 29.65
N GLY A 623 30.36 36.68 29.19
CA GLY A 623 30.07 38.09 29.39
C GLY A 623 29.01 38.31 30.47
N GLY A 624 29.02 39.49 31.07
CA GLY A 624 27.96 39.96 31.97
C GLY A 624 28.12 41.43 32.31
N PRO A 625 27.21 42.03 33.08
CA PRO A 625 27.42 43.37 33.62
C PRO A 625 28.61 43.37 34.60
N SER A 626 29.44 44.41 34.53
CA SER A 626 30.56 44.63 35.43
C SER A 626 30.06 44.72 36.88
N THR A 627 30.74 44.02 37.80
CA THR A 627 30.41 44.08 39.23
C THR A 627 30.71 45.45 39.84
N ASN A 628 31.61 46.23 39.22
CA ASN A 628 31.98 47.58 39.66
C ASN A 628 30.99 48.64 39.17
N THR A 629 30.23 48.35 38.12
CA THR A 629 29.19 49.23 37.59
C THR A 629 28.02 48.36 37.11
N PRO A 630 27.14 47.94 38.05
CA PRO A 630 26.00 47.10 37.73
C PRO A 630 25.07 47.76 36.71
N ALA A 631 24.24 46.96 36.06
CA ALA A 631 23.19 47.47 35.20
C ALA A 631 22.25 48.39 36.00
N ASN A 632 21.87 49.51 35.39
CA ASN A 632 20.89 50.46 35.91
C ASN A 632 19.77 50.66 34.89
N ARG A 633 18.86 51.61 35.10
CA ARG A 633 17.72 51.79 34.21
C ARG A 633 18.07 52.12 32.74
N SER A 634 19.28 52.63 32.49
CA SER A 634 19.70 53.18 31.19
C SER A 634 20.69 52.30 30.42
N GLY A 635 21.38 51.38 31.10
CA GLY A 635 22.40 50.55 30.48
C GLY A 635 23.26 49.83 31.50
N PHE A 636 24.39 49.30 31.05
CA PHE A 636 25.36 48.60 31.88
C PHE A 636 26.78 48.69 31.29
N VAL A 637 27.80 48.45 32.11
CA VAL A 637 29.17 48.27 31.63
C VAL A 637 29.42 46.78 31.36
N VAL A 638 29.92 46.43 30.18
CA VAL A 638 30.28 45.04 29.85
C VAL A 638 31.50 44.58 30.63
N GLY A 639 31.40 43.45 31.31
CA GLY A 639 32.52 42.64 31.78
C GLY A 639 32.62 41.36 30.96
N LYS A 640 33.79 41.13 30.35
CA LYS A 640 34.14 39.87 29.67
C LYS A 640 35.14 39.06 30.50
N PHE A 641 34.94 37.75 30.54
CA PHE A 641 35.88 36.78 31.08
C PHE A 641 36.26 35.79 29.97
N TRP A 642 37.56 35.67 29.70
CA TRP A 642 38.10 34.77 28.68
C TRP A 642 38.44 33.42 29.31
N LEU A 643 37.84 32.35 28.80
CA LEU A 643 38.23 30.97 29.09
C LEU A 643 39.04 30.46 27.89
N GLY A 644 40.36 30.42 28.05
CA GLY A 644 41.29 30.17 26.95
C GLY A 644 42.02 28.83 27.01
N VAL A 645 42.31 28.30 25.81
CA VAL A 645 43.37 27.33 25.54
C VAL A 645 44.56 28.10 24.93
N GLY A 646 45.29 28.86 25.75
CA GLY A 646 46.67 29.30 25.46
C GLY A 646 46.96 30.45 24.47
N GLY A 647 46.09 31.48 24.35
CA GLY A 647 46.38 32.69 23.55
C GLY A 647 46.30 33.99 24.36
N ALA A 648 46.97 35.06 23.92
CA ALA A 648 46.90 36.37 24.57
C ALA A 648 45.47 36.93 24.55
N ASN A 649 44.93 37.28 25.73
CA ASN A 649 43.61 37.90 25.87
C ASN A 649 43.63 39.31 25.29
N THR A 650 43.38 39.43 23.99
CA THR A 650 43.15 40.73 23.34
C THR A 650 41.68 41.07 23.51
N ASP A 651 41.41 42.16 24.22
CA ASP A 651 40.06 42.68 24.43
C ASP A 651 39.63 43.51 23.21
N ILE A 652 39.20 42.81 22.17
CA ILE A 652 38.61 43.42 20.99
C ILE A 652 37.10 43.61 21.19
N ALA A 653 36.53 44.62 20.52
CA ALA A 653 35.09 44.76 20.46
C ALA A 653 34.50 43.58 19.69
N ASP A 654 33.58 42.86 20.32
CA ASP A 654 32.88 41.72 19.74
C ASP A 654 31.40 42.06 19.61
N THR A 655 30.76 41.59 18.54
CA THR A 655 29.30 41.65 18.44
C THR A 655 28.70 40.60 19.37
N ILE A 656 28.14 41.05 20.48
CA ILE A 656 27.53 40.20 21.49
C ILE A 656 26.01 40.32 21.44
N THR A 657 25.32 39.21 21.70
CA THR A 657 23.87 39.23 21.96
C THR A 657 23.64 39.50 23.44
N ILE A 658 22.76 40.44 23.74
CA ILE A 658 22.44 40.88 25.09
C ILE A 658 20.96 40.68 25.31
N ILE A 659 20.63 40.14 26.48
CA ILE A 659 19.27 40.02 26.97
C ILE A 659 19.18 40.86 28.25
N ALA A 660 18.34 41.89 28.26
CA ALA A 660 18.12 42.75 29.41
C ALA A 660 16.67 42.67 29.88
N ILE A 661 16.47 42.57 31.20
CA ILE A 661 15.17 42.45 31.85
C ILE A 661 15.08 43.50 32.94
N GLY A 662 14.11 44.41 32.84
CA GLY A 662 13.88 45.46 33.83
C GLY A 662 12.44 45.93 33.80
N GLU A 663 12.06 46.78 34.76
CA GLU A 663 10.69 47.29 34.83
C GLU A 663 10.35 48.22 33.67
N LEU A 664 9.10 48.17 33.23
CA LEU A 664 8.50 49.10 32.27
C LEU A 664 7.29 49.77 32.93
N SER A 665 7.23 51.10 32.93
CA SER A 665 6.00 51.81 33.28
C SER A 665 4.99 51.66 32.15
N LEU A 666 3.72 51.57 32.51
CA LEU A 666 2.62 51.84 31.59
C LEU A 666 2.70 53.27 31.07
#